data_AF-A0A5P9HP68-F1
#
_entry.id   AF-A0A5P9HP68-F1
#
_cell.length_a   1.000
_cell.length_b   1.000
_cell.length_c   1.000
_cell.angle_alpha   90.00
_cell.angle_beta   90.00
_cell.angle_gamma   90.00
#
_symmetry.space_group_name_H-M   'P 1'
#
loop_
_entity.id
_entity.type
_entity.pdbx_description
1 polymer ?
#
loop_
_entity_poly.entity_id
_entity_poly.type
_entity_poly.pdbx_seq_one_letter_code
_entity_poly.pdbx_strand_id
1 'polypeptide(L)'
;MNKWEKIFQNIMEKYSTFIKGSWRYIVFGLCFYLSIYIFFMGFFFYTGAGKYIDVLLTVGVGLLSLTTAVFLSVLVWKFVRGLPKLLFACLIGAVSAIYAVGMYMGPFFRMMGYSVLVLGGFTGITMYFFKKKAKIPFIVTAVCTLALHSIFVYLTATDGERGEWSLERAKETSTISNPAEIGEYAVKQFTYGSGLDKREEYKDVLFKTKTVNLAPYTVQPHGFNKWYREWFWGFNLRQAPVNGRVWMPVGSEDETYPLVLMVHGNHNMVDYSDGGYAYLGEMLASKGYIAVSVDQNFINSGKSGHIGWDNAGRAWLLLKHLEQWKTWNDSKSHELFQKVDMENIALIGHSRGGEAVSTAKLFSELERFPNNAKLRFNFDFNIKSLIGISPGDGRFQPGDQPVDLEDVNYLTIQGGNDTDHTNYWGIRQFKRIQFTEEFDGFKSSIYLYGANHGQFNTSWGMDQPSPYWWFMNREELLDPDVQRDIAKTYISAFLDATLKNQSEYKTLFTKKQAAASFIPTDPLRIQYEDASFDPVANFEEDVDVLTSSSGGDLNGYNLSVWKEMNLLLRNQEKQENQVVKLGWRSNTSRYTLQIPEGISSSFEKDTVLRFDAIQAHKQRYDFYNIPLPEGYENKAIPISVSLKPKGVGDFDSRIRKTMFIDPTYTTKLYRFEWWNKRIGNQYEHMLQTYELPISFLKESFPDIEYQDIEEISFEFNQTESGLILLDNIGFTTQLKDE
;
A
#
# COMPACT_ATOMS: atom_id res chain seq x y z
N MET A 1 -48.82 -10.98 -43.87
CA MET A 1 -48.10 -10.45 -42.71
C MET A 1 -48.27 -11.41 -41.54
N ASN A 2 -47.16 -11.92 -41.01
CA ASN A 2 -47.16 -12.87 -39.90
C ASN A 2 -47.64 -12.18 -38.60
N LYS A 3 -48.28 -12.88 -37.67
CA LYS A 3 -48.82 -12.31 -36.40
C LYS A 3 -47.75 -11.50 -35.64
N TRP A 4 -46.50 -11.94 -35.73
CA TRP A 4 -45.31 -11.28 -35.19
C TRP A 4 -44.99 -9.94 -35.87
N GLU A 5 -45.14 -9.82 -37.19
CA GLU A 5 -44.91 -8.56 -37.91
C GLU A 5 -45.93 -7.49 -37.52
N LYS A 6 -47.20 -7.88 -37.30
CA LYS A 6 -48.26 -6.96 -36.88
C LYS A 6 -48.07 -6.49 -35.43
N ILE A 7 -47.65 -7.38 -34.54
CA ILE A 7 -47.27 -7.03 -33.16
C ILE A 7 -46.06 -6.07 -33.19
N PHE A 8 -45.04 -6.38 -33.98
CA PHE A 8 -43.85 -5.55 -34.13
C PHE A 8 -44.20 -4.15 -34.66
N GLN A 9 -44.99 -4.04 -35.73
CA GLN A 9 -45.43 -2.75 -36.28
C GLN A 9 -46.22 -1.92 -35.26
N ASN A 10 -47.15 -2.55 -34.53
CA ASN A 10 -47.91 -1.87 -33.48
C ASN A 10 -47.01 -1.36 -32.34
N ILE A 11 -45.98 -2.12 -31.96
CA ILE A 11 -44.99 -1.70 -30.96
C ILE A 11 -44.17 -0.52 -31.50
N MET A 12 -43.70 -0.61 -32.75
CA MET A 12 -42.90 0.44 -33.39
C MET A 12 -43.68 1.75 -33.58
N GLU A 13 -44.98 1.69 -33.88
CA GLU A 13 -45.84 2.87 -34.00
C GLU A 13 -46.06 3.55 -32.65
N LYS A 14 -46.33 2.77 -31.59
CA LYS A 14 -46.43 3.29 -30.22
C LYS A 14 -45.12 3.92 -29.76
N TYR A 15 -43.99 3.29 -30.06
CA TYR A 15 -42.65 3.82 -29.77
C TYR A 15 -42.40 5.14 -30.52
N SER A 16 -42.66 5.18 -31.84
CA SER A 16 -42.50 6.38 -32.67
C SER A 16 -43.36 7.54 -32.16
N THR A 17 -44.61 7.26 -31.77
CA THR A 17 -45.53 8.26 -31.20
C THR A 17 -45.04 8.77 -29.85
N PHE A 18 -44.57 7.88 -28.98
CA PHE A 18 -44.00 8.26 -27.69
C PHE A 18 -42.79 9.19 -27.87
N ILE A 19 -41.81 8.78 -28.69
CA ILE A 19 -40.59 9.57 -28.94
C ILE A 19 -40.93 10.94 -29.54
N LYS A 20 -41.84 11.01 -30.52
CA LYS A 20 -42.30 12.30 -31.09
C LYS A 20 -42.97 13.20 -30.06
N GLY A 21 -43.62 12.64 -29.03
CA GLY A 21 -44.25 13.40 -27.96
C GLY A 21 -43.30 13.81 -26.83
N SER A 22 -42.31 12.98 -26.48
CA SER A 22 -41.48 13.14 -25.29
C SER A 22 -40.13 13.81 -25.54
N TRP A 23 -39.63 13.86 -26.78
CA TRP A 23 -38.25 14.25 -27.07
C TRP A 23 -37.82 15.61 -26.53
N ARG A 24 -38.70 16.62 -26.49
CA ARG A 24 -38.34 17.95 -25.95
C ARG A 24 -37.99 17.89 -24.47
N TYR A 25 -38.73 17.09 -23.71
CA TYR A 25 -38.50 16.89 -22.29
C TYR A 25 -37.26 16.04 -22.04
N ILE A 26 -37.04 15.01 -22.87
CA ILE A 26 -35.81 14.19 -22.83
C ILE A 26 -34.58 15.07 -23.12
N VAL A 27 -34.62 15.89 -24.18
CA VAL A 27 -33.52 16.82 -24.50
C VAL A 27 -33.27 17.79 -23.35
N PHE A 28 -34.32 18.35 -22.75
CA PHE A 28 -34.17 19.22 -21.57
C PHE A 28 -33.47 18.50 -20.42
N GLY A 29 -33.94 17.30 -20.06
CA GLY A 29 -33.33 16.49 -19.00
C GLY A 29 -31.87 16.15 -19.29
N LEU A 30 -31.55 15.71 -20.51
CA LEU A 30 -30.18 15.42 -20.92
C LEU A 30 -29.28 16.66 -20.82
N CYS A 31 -29.71 17.81 -21.34
CA CYS A 31 -28.92 19.04 -21.28
C CYS A 31 -28.68 19.53 -19.84
N PHE A 32 -29.71 19.45 -18.98
CA PHE A 32 -29.62 19.85 -17.57
C PHE A 32 -28.56 19.02 -16.84
N TYR A 33 -28.68 17.69 -16.89
CA TYR A 33 -27.78 16.77 -16.22
C TYR A 33 -26.37 16.78 -16.81
N LEU A 34 -26.24 16.90 -18.14
CA LEU A 34 -24.94 17.03 -18.77
C LEU A 34 -24.23 18.32 -18.35
N SER A 35 -24.96 19.43 -18.19
CA SER A 35 -24.37 20.70 -17.73
C SER A 35 -23.84 20.58 -16.31
N ILE A 36 -24.60 19.92 -15.42
CA ILE A 36 -24.16 19.60 -14.05
C ILE A 36 -22.91 18.73 -14.10
N TYR A 37 -22.91 17.67 -14.91
CA TYR A 37 -21.75 16.79 -15.07
C TYR A 37 -20.51 17.56 -15.55
N ILE A 38 -20.60 18.37 -16.60
CA ILE A 38 -19.46 19.13 -17.14
C ILE A 38 -18.92 20.11 -16.09
N PHE A 39 -19.80 20.85 -15.40
CA PHE A 39 -19.39 21.75 -14.33
C PHE A 39 -18.68 21.00 -13.20
N PHE A 40 -19.29 19.89 -12.77
CA PHE A 40 -18.77 19.04 -11.72
C PHE A 40 -17.40 18.44 -12.08
N MET A 41 -17.22 17.95 -13.31
CA MET A 41 -15.92 17.48 -13.81
C MET A 41 -14.87 18.58 -13.78
N GLY A 42 -15.24 19.80 -14.21
CA GLY A 42 -14.34 20.94 -14.19
C GLY A 42 -13.91 21.32 -12.78
N PHE A 43 -14.79 21.20 -11.79
CA PHE A 43 -14.45 21.47 -10.39
C PHE A 43 -13.38 20.51 -9.84
N PHE A 44 -13.36 19.25 -10.30
CA PHE A 44 -12.40 18.22 -9.88
C PHE A 44 -11.22 18.01 -10.83
N PHE A 45 -11.08 18.82 -11.88
CA PHE A 45 -10.03 18.62 -12.88
C PHE A 45 -8.62 18.91 -12.36
N TYR A 46 -8.48 19.92 -11.50
CA TYR A 46 -7.28 20.28 -10.72
C TYR A 46 -6.00 20.34 -11.56
N THR A 47 -5.91 21.34 -12.45
CA THR A 47 -4.71 21.55 -13.26
C THR A 47 -3.58 22.24 -12.49
N GLY A 48 -3.92 23.05 -11.49
CA GLY A 48 -3.00 23.98 -10.82
C GLY A 48 -3.13 25.43 -11.29
N ALA A 49 -3.91 25.71 -12.36
CA ALA A 49 -4.19 27.07 -12.83
C ALA A 49 -5.32 27.77 -12.06
N GLY A 50 -6.04 27.04 -11.20
CA GLY A 50 -7.15 27.54 -10.40
C GLY A 50 -8.52 27.02 -10.86
N LYS A 51 -9.45 26.88 -9.90
CA LYS A 51 -10.75 26.21 -10.11
C LYS A 51 -11.61 26.87 -11.19
N TYR A 52 -11.59 28.20 -11.29
CA TYR A 52 -12.33 28.91 -12.34
C TYR A 52 -11.81 28.57 -13.74
N ILE A 53 -10.50 28.47 -13.92
CA ILE A 53 -9.89 28.11 -15.19
C ILE A 53 -10.21 26.66 -15.54
N ASP A 54 -10.13 25.75 -14.57
CA ASP A 54 -10.46 24.33 -14.76
C ASP A 54 -11.92 24.13 -15.20
N VAL A 55 -12.86 24.84 -14.57
CA VAL A 55 -14.27 24.80 -14.94
C VAL A 55 -14.50 25.39 -16.32
N LEU A 56 -13.93 26.56 -16.62
CA LEU A 56 -14.07 27.22 -17.92
C LEU A 56 -13.48 26.37 -19.06
N LEU A 57 -12.31 25.79 -18.84
CA LEU A 57 -11.68 24.87 -19.78
C LEU A 57 -12.58 23.67 -20.06
N THR A 58 -13.08 23.03 -19.00
CA THR A 58 -13.94 21.83 -19.11
C THR A 58 -15.26 22.15 -19.81
N VAL A 59 -15.88 23.29 -19.46
CA VAL A 59 -17.09 23.79 -20.13
C VAL A 59 -16.82 24.10 -21.60
N GLY A 60 -15.69 24.76 -21.90
CA GLY A 60 -15.28 25.06 -23.27
C GLY A 60 -15.10 23.80 -24.12
N VAL A 61 -14.41 22.79 -23.60
CA VAL A 61 -14.25 21.47 -24.25
C VAL A 61 -15.61 20.79 -24.44
N GLY A 62 -16.47 20.82 -23.43
CA GLY A 62 -17.81 20.26 -23.49
C GLY A 62 -18.67 20.91 -24.57
N LEU A 63 -18.69 22.25 -24.64
CA LEU A 63 -19.43 23.03 -25.65
C LEU A 63 -18.88 22.80 -27.06
N LEU A 64 -17.55 22.82 -27.23
CA LEU A 64 -16.92 22.55 -28.52
C LEU A 64 -17.27 21.14 -29.02
N SER A 65 -17.24 20.16 -28.13
CA SER A 65 -17.60 18.78 -28.43
C SER A 65 -19.07 18.66 -28.81
N LEU A 66 -19.97 19.33 -28.07
CA LEU A 66 -21.40 19.39 -28.39
C LEU A 66 -21.64 19.98 -29.78
N THR A 67 -21.04 21.14 -30.09
CA THR A 67 -21.23 21.82 -31.38
C THR A 67 -20.68 20.98 -32.54
N THR A 68 -19.49 20.40 -32.38
CA THR A 68 -18.88 19.53 -33.40
C THR A 68 -19.72 18.28 -33.66
N ALA A 69 -20.18 17.65 -32.58
CA ALA A 69 -21.04 16.47 -32.63
C ALA A 69 -22.41 16.75 -33.26
N VAL A 70 -23.02 17.91 -32.98
CA VAL A 70 -24.25 18.35 -33.64
C VAL A 70 -24.02 18.51 -35.15
N PHE A 71 -22.92 19.12 -35.57
CA PHE A 71 -22.57 19.26 -36.99
C PHE A 71 -22.40 17.89 -37.67
N LEU A 72 -21.65 16.98 -37.05
CA LEU A 72 -21.46 15.61 -37.55
C LEU A 72 -22.77 14.81 -37.57
N SER A 73 -23.66 15.04 -36.61
CA SER A 73 -24.97 14.36 -36.56
C SER A 73 -25.84 14.68 -37.78
N VAL A 74 -25.70 15.87 -38.39
CA VAL A 74 -26.43 16.26 -39.60
C VAL A 74 -26.00 15.40 -40.80
N LEU A 75 -24.73 14.99 -40.85
CA LEU A 75 -24.18 14.14 -41.92
C LEU A 75 -24.70 12.70 -41.81
N VAL A 76 -24.76 12.19 -40.57
CA VAL A 76 -25.19 10.81 -40.27
C VAL A 76 -26.71 10.67 -40.19
N TRP A 77 -27.44 11.76 -39.92
CA TRP A 77 -28.90 11.79 -39.78
C TRP A 77 -29.64 11.14 -40.95
N LYS A 78 -29.11 11.26 -42.17
CA LYS A 78 -29.70 10.70 -43.39
C LYS A 78 -29.87 9.18 -43.33
N PHE A 79 -29.10 8.49 -42.48
CA PHE A 79 -29.11 7.04 -42.31
C PHE A 79 -29.96 6.57 -41.12
N VAL A 80 -30.33 7.45 -40.18
CA VAL A 80 -31.12 7.11 -38.99
C VAL A 80 -32.55 7.67 -39.14
N ARG A 81 -33.38 6.94 -39.88
CA ARG A 81 -34.80 7.29 -40.07
C ARG A 81 -35.60 6.90 -38.81
N GLY A 82 -36.19 7.86 -38.11
CA GLY A 82 -37.19 7.57 -37.06
C GLY A 82 -37.10 8.40 -35.77
N LEU A 83 -35.97 9.06 -35.48
CA LEU A 83 -35.82 9.94 -34.31
C LEU A 83 -36.15 11.42 -34.64
N PRO A 84 -36.34 12.28 -33.63
CA PRO A 84 -36.31 13.73 -33.84
C PRO A 84 -34.86 14.20 -34.02
N LYS A 85 -34.61 15.06 -35.02
CA LYS A 85 -33.27 15.57 -35.36
C LYS A 85 -32.52 16.12 -34.13
N LEU A 86 -33.19 16.93 -33.31
CA LEU A 86 -32.57 17.53 -32.13
C LEU A 86 -32.26 16.50 -31.03
N LEU A 87 -33.10 15.47 -30.86
CA LEU A 87 -32.84 14.41 -29.90
C LEU A 87 -31.61 13.60 -30.30
N PHE A 88 -31.51 13.23 -31.58
CA PHE A 88 -30.36 12.49 -32.11
C PHE A 88 -29.07 13.31 -32.00
N ALA A 89 -29.12 14.59 -32.37
CA ALA A 89 -27.99 15.50 -32.25
C ALA A 89 -27.55 15.68 -30.78
N CYS A 90 -28.52 15.82 -29.85
CA CYS A 90 -28.24 15.93 -28.41
C CYS A 90 -27.61 14.66 -27.84
N LEU A 91 -28.08 13.46 -28.23
CA LEU A 91 -27.48 12.20 -27.77
C LEU A 91 -26.03 12.04 -28.24
N ILE A 92 -25.76 12.29 -29.53
CA ILE A 92 -24.39 12.23 -30.07
C ILE A 92 -23.51 13.30 -29.42
N GLY A 93 -24.05 14.50 -29.24
CA GLY A 93 -23.39 15.59 -28.52
C GLY A 93 -23.03 15.24 -27.09
N ALA A 94 -23.97 14.67 -26.34
CA ALA A 94 -23.78 14.30 -24.95
C ALA A 94 -22.73 13.20 -24.79
N VAL A 95 -22.78 12.15 -25.63
CA VAL A 95 -21.76 11.10 -25.64
C VAL A 95 -20.40 11.69 -25.99
N SER A 96 -20.32 12.55 -27.01
CA SER A 96 -19.06 13.20 -27.41
C SER A 96 -18.49 14.06 -26.30
N ALA A 97 -19.32 14.85 -25.61
CA ALA A 97 -18.89 15.66 -24.47
C ALA A 97 -18.40 14.81 -23.30
N ILE A 98 -19.07 13.69 -22.98
CA ILE A 98 -18.62 12.76 -21.95
C ILE A 98 -17.26 12.16 -22.31
N TYR A 99 -17.05 11.77 -23.57
CA TYR A 99 -15.75 11.27 -24.02
C TYR A 99 -14.66 12.33 -23.97
N ALA A 100 -14.95 13.56 -24.41
CA ALA A 100 -13.97 14.64 -24.44
C ALA A 100 -13.56 15.08 -23.02
N VAL A 101 -14.53 15.28 -22.12
CA VAL A 101 -14.26 15.65 -20.72
C VAL A 101 -13.65 14.46 -19.97
N GLY A 102 -14.19 13.26 -20.16
CA GLY A 102 -13.69 12.05 -19.52
C GLY A 102 -12.38 11.50 -20.12
N MET A 103 -11.86 12.08 -21.20
CA MET A 103 -10.56 11.69 -21.78
C MET A 103 -9.45 11.87 -20.75
N TYR A 104 -9.46 12.99 -20.03
CA TYR A 104 -8.40 13.37 -19.10
C TYR A 104 -8.64 12.92 -17.66
N MET A 105 -9.85 12.43 -17.36
CA MET A 105 -10.23 11.97 -16.02
C MET A 105 -10.28 10.44 -15.91
N GLY A 106 -10.41 9.74 -17.04
CA GLY A 106 -10.35 8.28 -17.11
C GLY A 106 -11.72 7.60 -17.34
N PRO A 107 -11.71 6.28 -17.53
CA PRO A 107 -12.90 5.50 -17.91
C PRO A 107 -14.03 5.57 -16.87
N PHE A 108 -13.68 5.66 -15.59
CA PHE A 108 -14.63 5.76 -14.49
C PHE A 108 -15.57 6.97 -14.63
N PHE A 109 -15.01 8.14 -14.88
CA PHE A 109 -15.78 9.38 -15.04
C PHE A 109 -16.70 9.32 -16.25
N ARG A 110 -16.29 8.64 -17.33
CA ARG A 110 -17.16 8.37 -18.48
C ARG A 110 -18.36 7.50 -18.11
N MET A 111 -18.17 6.47 -17.28
CA MET A 111 -19.28 5.67 -16.75
C MET A 111 -20.25 6.52 -15.93
N MET A 112 -19.74 7.41 -15.07
CA MET A 112 -20.59 8.34 -14.33
C MET A 112 -21.36 9.27 -15.29
N GLY A 113 -20.72 9.76 -16.35
CA GLY A 113 -21.37 10.52 -17.41
C GLY A 113 -22.56 9.77 -18.02
N TYR A 114 -22.42 8.48 -18.32
CA TYR A 114 -23.53 7.67 -18.84
C TYR A 114 -24.66 7.49 -17.83
N SER A 115 -24.35 7.26 -16.56
CA SER A 115 -25.35 7.19 -15.49
C SER A 115 -26.15 8.50 -15.38
N VAL A 116 -25.46 9.63 -15.54
CA VAL A 116 -26.07 10.97 -15.57
C VAL A 116 -26.96 11.17 -16.80
N LEU A 117 -26.63 10.60 -17.98
CA LEU A 117 -27.53 10.62 -19.14
C LEU A 117 -28.80 9.78 -18.93
N VAL A 118 -28.67 8.61 -18.29
CA VAL A 118 -29.82 7.78 -17.94
C VAL A 118 -30.76 8.55 -17.01
N LEU A 119 -30.21 9.18 -15.96
CA LEU A 119 -30.96 10.06 -15.05
C LEU A 119 -31.66 11.21 -15.79
N GLY A 120 -30.96 11.88 -16.71
CA GLY A 120 -31.53 12.96 -17.53
C GLY A 120 -32.67 12.48 -18.44
N GLY A 121 -32.51 11.32 -19.07
CA GLY A 121 -33.54 10.69 -19.88
C GLY A 121 -34.80 10.35 -19.08
N PHE A 122 -34.65 9.69 -17.92
CA PHE A 122 -35.76 9.35 -17.03
C PHE A 122 -36.48 10.59 -16.50
N THR A 123 -35.73 11.61 -16.06
CA THR A 123 -36.30 12.89 -15.62
C THR A 123 -37.15 13.52 -16.72
N GLY A 124 -36.64 13.55 -17.97
CA GLY A 124 -37.39 14.05 -19.12
C GLY A 124 -38.67 13.24 -19.41
N ILE A 125 -38.62 11.91 -19.30
CA ILE A 125 -39.79 11.05 -19.47
C ILE A 125 -40.83 11.29 -18.37
N THR A 126 -40.40 11.44 -17.11
CA THR A 126 -41.28 11.78 -15.99
C THR A 126 -41.96 13.13 -16.18
N MET A 127 -41.20 14.16 -16.61
CA MET A 127 -41.75 15.48 -16.95
C MET A 127 -42.79 15.41 -18.08
N TYR A 128 -42.54 14.58 -19.10
CA TYR A 128 -43.48 14.36 -20.19
C TYR A 128 -44.81 13.78 -19.70
N PHE A 129 -44.78 12.72 -18.89
CA PHE A 129 -46.02 12.10 -18.38
C PHE A 129 -46.76 12.98 -17.36
N PHE A 130 -46.02 13.75 -16.56
CA PHE A 130 -46.59 14.79 -15.70
C PHE A 130 -47.38 15.81 -16.53
N LYS A 131 -46.78 16.35 -17.59
CA LYS A 131 -47.43 17.33 -18.48
C LYS A 131 -48.60 16.73 -19.27
N LYS A 132 -48.52 15.45 -19.66
CA LYS A 132 -49.62 14.71 -20.29
C LYS A 132 -50.74 14.33 -19.32
N LYS A 133 -50.59 14.57 -18.01
CA LYS A 133 -51.53 14.16 -16.96
C LYS A 133 -51.81 12.64 -16.97
N ALA A 134 -50.85 11.84 -17.42
CA ALA A 134 -50.96 10.39 -17.51
C ALA A 134 -50.58 9.74 -16.17
N LYS A 135 -51.56 9.54 -15.28
CA LYS A 135 -51.34 9.15 -13.87
C LYS A 135 -50.44 7.93 -13.69
N ILE A 136 -50.78 6.78 -14.29
CA ILE A 136 -50.04 5.52 -14.07
C ILE A 136 -48.60 5.61 -14.61
N PRO A 137 -48.34 5.99 -15.89
CA PRO A 137 -46.98 6.13 -16.39
C PRO A 137 -46.16 7.18 -15.65
N PHE A 138 -46.79 8.28 -15.20
CA PHE A 138 -46.13 9.27 -14.37
C PHE A 138 -45.66 8.66 -13.04
N ILE A 139 -46.54 7.96 -12.32
CA ILE A 139 -46.17 7.34 -11.04
C ILE A 139 -45.02 6.35 -11.23
N VAL A 140 -45.10 5.46 -12.22
CA VAL A 140 -44.04 4.47 -12.50
C VAL A 140 -42.71 5.16 -12.78
N THR A 141 -42.69 6.13 -13.69
CA THR A 141 -41.45 6.83 -14.07
C THR A 141 -40.92 7.74 -12.96
N ALA A 142 -41.80 8.34 -12.15
CA ALA A 142 -41.43 9.12 -10.97
C ALA A 142 -40.78 8.23 -9.90
N VAL A 143 -41.34 7.04 -9.63
CA VAL A 143 -40.75 6.07 -8.71
C VAL A 143 -39.38 5.60 -9.22
N CYS A 144 -39.24 5.28 -10.51
CA CYS A 144 -37.94 4.92 -11.08
C CYS A 144 -36.93 6.07 -10.97
N THR A 145 -37.34 7.29 -11.29
CA THR A 145 -36.47 8.47 -11.19
C THR A 145 -36.05 8.70 -9.74
N LEU A 146 -36.99 8.64 -8.79
CA LEU A 146 -36.71 8.77 -7.36
C LEU A 146 -35.76 7.68 -6.88
N ALA A 147 -35.98 6.42 -7.29
CA ALA A 147 -35.10 5.31 -6.94
C ALA A 147 -33.66 5.53 -7.43
N LEU A 148 -33.46 5.98 -8.67
CA LEU A 148 -32.12 6.28 -9.20
C LEU A 148 -31.44 7.43 -8.44
N HIS A 149 -32.20 8.46 -8.03
CA HIS A 149 -31.68 9.53 -7.18
C HIS A 149 -31.33 9.02 -5.78
N SER A 150 -32.19 8.21 -5.17
CA SER A 150 -31.95 7.62 -3.86
C SER A 150 -30.71 6.72 -3.87
N ILE A 151 -30.45 5.96 -4.94
CA ILE A 151 -29.21 5.18 -5.11
C ILE A 151 -28.00 6.12 -5.16
N PHE A 152 -28.06 7.18 -5.97
CA PHE A 152 -26.97 8.15 -6.05
C PHE A 152 -26.70 8.82 -4.70
N VAL A 153 -27.75 9.29 -4.02
CA VAL A 153 -27.68 9.89 -2.67
C VAL A 153 -27.10 8.89 -1.67
N TYR A 154 -27.58 7.65 -1.66
CA TYR A 154 -27.07 6.58 -0.79
C TYR A 154 -25.58 6.35 -0.99
N LEU A 155 -25.09 6.30 -2.23
CA LEU A 155 -23.66 6.14 -2.52
C LEU A 155 -22.85 7.34 -2.04
N THR A 156 -23.37 8.56 -2.17
CA THR A 156 -22.67 9.76 -1.68
C THR A 156 -22.70 9.93 -0.17
N ALA A 157 -23.77 9.46 0.50
CA ALA A 157 -24.08 9.77 1.90
C ALA A 157 -23.78 8.64 2.90
N THR A 158 -23.51 7.43 2.44
CA THR A 158 -23.06 6.31 3.29
C THR A 158 -21.59 6.03 3.07
N ASP A 159 -20.96 5.24 3.94
CA ASP A 159 -19.53 4.91 3.88
C ASP A 159 -19.23 3.44 3.57
N GLY A 160 -20.24 2.57 3.63
CA GLY A 160 -20.13 1.15 3.26
C GLY A 160 -20.24 0.23 4.47
N GLU A 161 -19.38 -0.78 4.55
CA GLU A 161 -19.36 -1.85 5.56
C GLU A 161 -18.05 -1.84 6.34
N ARG A 162 -18.09 -2.23 7.61
CA ARG A 162 -16.89 -2.34 8.47
C ARG A 162 -16.05 -3.57 8.14
N GLY A 163 -14.77 -3.49 8.48
CA GLY A 163 -13.84 -4.63 8.46
C GLY A 163 -14.18 -5.68 9.53
N GLU A 164 -13.60 -6.87 9.36
CA GLU A 164 -13.83 -8.03 10.23
C GLU A 164 -12.90 -8.04 11.48
N TRP A 165 -11.95 -7.11 11.57
CA TRP A 165 -10.98 -7.00 12.66
C TRP A 165 -11.44 -6.08 13.80
N SER A 166 -10.86 -6.29 14.98
CA SER A 166 -11.06 -5.47 16.17
C SER A 166 -10.09 -4.29 16.22
N LEU A 167 -10.57 -3.14 16.70
CA LEU A 167 -9.75 -1.97 17.00
C LEU A 167 -9.57 -1.75 18.51
N GLU A 168 -9.93 -2.76 19.31
CA GLU A 168 -9.73 -2.69 20.75
C GLU A 168 -8.25 -2.79 21.12
N ARG A 169 -7.84 -1.95 22.08
CA ARG A 169 -6.51 -1.99 22.69
C ARG A 169 -6.56 -2.81 23.98
N ALA A 170 -5.46 -3.48 24.29
CA ALA A 170 -5.30 -4.13 25.58
C ALA A 170 -5.29 -3.08 26.70
N LYS A 171 -5.88 -3.42 27.84
CA LYS A 171 -5.89 -2.57 29.04
C LYS A 171 -4.62 -2.70 29.86
N GLU A 172 -3.89 -3.80 29.68
CA GLU A 172 -2.64 -4.07 30.39
C GLU A 172 -1.53 -3.17 29.86
N THR A 173 -0.68 -2.69 30.77
CA THR A 173 0.44 -1.81 30.44
C THR A 173 1.56 -2.62 29.78
N SER A 174 2.09 -2.13 28.67
CA SER A 174 3.27 -2.74 28.04
C SER A 174 4.49 -2.61 28.94
N THR A 175 5.42 -3.56 28.82
CA THR A 175 6.75 -3.49 29.45
C THR A 175 7.68 -2.52 28.72
N ILE A 176 7.32 -2.12 27.49
CA ILE A 176 8.10 -1.22 26.64
C ILE A 176 7.39 0.14 26.58
N SER A 177 8.17 1.21 26.65
CA SER A 177 7.66 2.58 26.49
C SER A 177 7.08 2.77 25.08
N ASN A 178 6.04 3.59 24.94
CA ASN A 178 5.43 3.81 23.62
C ASN A 178 6.41 4.59 22.72
N PRO A 179 6.94 3.98 21.64
CA PRO A 179 7.95 4.63 20.79
C PRO A 179 7.36 5.81 20.00
N ALA A 180 6.03 5.92 19.87
CA ALA A 180 5.35 7.02 19.19
C ALA A 180 5.22 8.30 20.03
N GLU A 181 5.65 8.29 21.29
CA GLU A 181 5.64 9.48 22.15
C GLU A 181 6.69 10.51 21.70
N ILE A 182 6.37 11.79 21.95
CA ILE A 182 7.28 12.91 21.71
C ILE A 182 8.45 12.80 22.69
N GLY A 183 9.67 13.01 22.19
CA GLY A 183 10.87 12.99 23.01
C GLY A 183 11.15 14.31 23.74
N GLU A 184 12.33 14.40 24.33
CA GLU A 184 12.69 15.51 25.23
C GLU A 184 13.23 16.76 24.51
N TYR A 185 13.66 16.63 23.25
CA TYR A 185 14.25 17.74 22.51
C TYR A 185 13.20 18.73 22.00
N ALA A 186 13.48 20.03 22.16
CA ALA A 186 12.77 21.05 21.39
C ALA A 186 13.13 20.94 19.90
N VAL A 187 12.19 21.27 19.02
CA VAL A 187 12.35 21.09 17.56
C VAL A 187 12.50 22.44 16.86
N LYS A 188 13.60 22.60 16.10
CA LYS A 188 13.80 23.70 15.14
C LYS A 188 13.31 23.26 13.76
N GLN A 189 12.46 24.07 13.15
CA GLN A 189 11.92 23.82 11.82
C GLN A 189 12.46 24.85 10.82
N PHE A 190 12.89 24.39 9.64
CA PHE A 190 13.33 25.28 8.55
C PHE A 190 13.27 24.58 7.19
N THR A 191 13.45 25.34 6.11
CA THR A 191 13.62 24.82 4.75
C THR A 191 15.00 25.15 4.21
N TYR A 192 15.52 24.28 3.34
CA TYR A 192 16.66 24.56 2.49
C TYR A 192 16.28 24.37 1.02
N GLY A 193 16.99 25.03 0.12
CA GLY A 193 16.66 24.98 -1.30
C GLY A 193 17.43 25.97 -2.15
N SER A 194 17.12 26.04 -3.44
CA SER A 194 17.83 26.96 -4.36
C SER A 194 17.49 28.44 -4.13
N GLY A 195 16.33 28.75 -3.52
CA GLY A 195 15.80 30.11 -3.41
C GLY A 195 15.23 30.66 -4.72
N LEU A 196 15.15 29.85 -5.79
CA LEU A 196 14.68 30.25 -7.12
C LEU A 196 13.31 29.63 -7.46
N ASP A 197 12.69 28.95 -6.50
CA ASP A 197 11.42 28.26 -6.70
C ASP A 197 10.24 29.25 -6.77
N LYS A 198 9.15 28.84 -7.43
CA LYS A 198 7.89 29.58 -7.41
C LYS A 198 7.10 29.36 -6.13
N ARG A 199 7.36 28.26 -5.42
CA ARG A 199 6.75 27.89 -4.14
C ARG A 199 7.25 28.79 -3.01
N GLU A 200 6.33 29.35 -2.23
CA GLU A 200 6.66 30.33 -1.19
C GLU A 200 7.63 29.75 -0.13
N GLU A 201 7.44 28.49 0.25
CA GLU A 201 8.28 27.79 1.23
C GLU A 201 9.76 27.63 0.82
N TYR A 202 10.08 27.77 -0.47
CA TYR A 202 11.42 27.58 -1.03
C TYR A 202 12.00 28.85 -1.68
N LYS A 203 11.34 30.01 -1.51
CA LYS A 203 11.90 31.32 -1.89
C LYS A 203 12.87 31.85 -0.84
N ASP A 204 12.39 31.92 0.40
CA ASP A 204 13.15 32.41 1.56
C ASP A 204 13.59 31.24 2.45
N VAL A 205 14.60 30.51 1.97
CA VAL A 205 15.17 29.34 2.66
C VAL A 205 16.28 29.73 3.63
N LEU A 206 16.44 28.97 4.71
CA LEU A 206 17.51 29.19 5.69
C LEU A 206 18.89 28.89 5.10
N PHE A 207 19.01 27.74 4.40
CA PHE A 207 20.25 27.34 3.73
C PHE A 207 20.03 27.23 2.22
N LYS A 208 20.88 27.91 1.45
CA LYS A 208 20.84 27.86 -0.01
C LYS A 208 21.62 26.66 -0.54
N THR A 209 21.04 25.95 -1.50
CA THR A 209 21.65 24.81 -2.19
C THR A 209 21.91 25.12 -3.65
N LYS A 210 22.85 24.38 -4.26
CA LYS A 210 23.02 24.38 -5.71
C LYS A 210 21.97 23.47 -6.35
N THR A 211 21.55 23.78 -7.57
CA THR A 211 20.70 22.89 -8.37
C THR A 211 21.53 21.74 -8.96
N VAL A 212 20.87 20.62 -9.27
CA VAL A 212 21.48 19.42 -9.85
C VAL A 212 20.87 19.07 -11.21
N ASN A 213 21.64 18.36 -12.04
CA ASN A 213 21.18 17.88 -13.35
C ASN A 213 20.61 16.47 -13.23
N LEU A 214 19.30 16.36 -13.04
CA LEU A 214 18.55 15.12 -12.91
C LEU A 214 18.24 14.46 -14.26
N ALA A 215 18.37 15.20 -15.36
CA ALA A 215 17.97 14.74 -16.69
C ALA A 215 18.61 13.40 -17.15
N PRO A 216 19.87 13.07 -16.83
CA PRO A 216 20.47 11.80 -17.24
C PRO A 216 19.89 10.55 -16.58
N TYR A 217 19.18 10.70 -15.45
CA TYR A 217 18.64 9.61 -14.64
C TYR A 217 17.13 9.43 -14.84
N THR A 218 16.53 10.18 -15.77
CA THR A 218 15.09 10.18 -16.06
C THR A 218 14.83 10.24 -17.56
N VAL A 219 13.73 9.64 -18.00
CA VAL A 219 13.22 9.81 -19.38
C VAL A 219 12.51 11.16 -19.47
N GLN A 220 13.07 12.05 -20.28
CA GLN A 220 12.61 13.44 -20.35
C GLN A 220 11.20 13.56 -20.96
N PRO A 221 10.34 14.43 -20.39
CA PRO A 221 9.05 14.73 -21.02
C PRO A 221 9.25 15.47 -22.34
N HIS A 222 8.29 15.34 -23.26
CA HIS A 222 8.29 16.00 -24.57
C HIS A 222 6.99 16.79 -24.83
N GLY A 223 7.01 17.66 -25.84
CA GLY A 223 5.84 18.40 -26.31
C GLY A 223 5.14 19.22 -25.22
N PHE A 224 3.81 19.12 -25.16
CA PHE A 224 2.98 19.84 -24.19
C PHE A 224 3.31 19.48 -22.74
N ASN A 225 3.65 18.21 -22.45
CA ASN A 225 4.02 17.78 -21.10
C ASN A 225 5.26 18.51 -20.60
N LYS A 226 6.29 18.62 -21.45
CA LYS A 226 7.52 19.35 -21.12
C LYS A 226 7.22 20.83 -20.86
N TRP A 227 6.56 21.48 -21.81
CA TRP A 227 6.26 22.91 -21.73
C TRP A 227 5.45 23.24 -20.46
N TYR A 228 4.42 22.44 -20.16
CA TYR A 228 3.56 22.68 -19.00
C TYR A 228 4.32 22.56 -17.68
N ARG A 229 5.16 21.53 -17.56
CA ARG A 229 5.97 21.30 -16.36
C ARG A 229 6.98 22.42 -16.13
N GLU A 230 7.70 22.83 -17.17
CA GLU A 230 8.68 23.92 -17.06
C GLU A 230 7.99 25.27 -16.74
N TRP A 231 6.80 25.52 -17.31
CA TRP A 231 5.99 26.67 -16.96
C TRP A 231 5.52 26.62 -15.50
N PHE A 232 4.99 25.48 -15.03
CA PHE A 232 4.47 25.34 -13.69
C PHE A 232 5.56 25.50 -12.62
N TRP A 233 6.66 24.75 -12.77
CA TRP A 233 7.76 24.73 -11.79
C TRP A 233 8.71 25.93 -11.91
N GLY A 234 8.82 26.53 -13.09
CA GLY A 234 9.78 27.61 -13.35
C GLY A 234 11.21 27.14 -13.62
N PHE A 235 11.45 25.82 -13.63
CA PHE A 235 12.74 25.21 -13.96
C PHE A 235 12.53 23.93 -14.78
N ASN A 236 13.63 23.39 -15.32
CA ASN A 236 13.66 22.08 -15.98
C ASN A 236 14.53 21.09 -15.21
N LEU A 237 14.48 19.81 -15.57
CA LEU A 237 15.19 18.74 -14.85
C LEU A 237 16.74 18.83 -14.92
N ARG A 238 17.31 19.75 -15.72
CA ARG A 238 18.77 20.02 -15.72
C ARG A 238 19.19 20.95 -14.57
N GLN A 239 18.23 21.64 -13.97
CA GLN A 239 18.39 22.57 -12.86
C GLN A 239 17.40 22.19 -11.75
N ALA A 240 17.26 20.90 -11.48
CA ALA A 240 16.39 20.41 -10.42
C ALA A 240 16.89 20.92 -9.06
N PRO A 241 16.01 21.47 -8.21
CA PRO A 241 16.42 21.98 -6.91
C PRO A 241 16.67 20.84 -5.93
N VAL A 242 17.57 21.09 -4.97
CA VAL A 242 17.79 20.22 -3.80
C VAL A 242 17.05 20.87 -2.64
N ASN A 243 15.73 20.67 -2.60
CA ASN A 243 14.79 21.31 -1.67
C ASN A 243 14.35 20.33 -0.58
N GLY A 244 14.28 20.79 0.67
CA GLY A 244 13.77 19.96 1.76
C GLY A 244 13.25 20.76 2.95
N ARG A 245 12.28 20.17 3.65
CA ARG A 245 11.75 20.62 4.95
C ARG A 245 12.46 19.86 6.05
N VAL A 246 12.91 20.56 7.07
CA VAL A 246 13.72 20.00 8.14
C VAL A 246 13.05 20.20 9.48
N TRP A 247 13.05 19.14 10.28
CA TRP A 247 12.81 19.14 11.70
C TRP A 247 14.09 18.65 12.38
N MET A 248 14.70 19.48 13.21
CA MET A 248 16.00 19.21 13.83
C MET A 248 15.91 19.42 15.35
N PRO A 249 16.50 18.52 16.17
CA PRO A 249 16.60 18.73 17.60
C PRO A 249 17.43 19.97 17.94
N VAL A 250 17.01 20.68 18.99
CA VAL A 250 17.78 21.76 19.61
C VAL A 250 18.49 21.17 20.83
N GLY A 251 19.74 20.74 20.66
CA GLY A 251 20.60 20.30 21.75
C GLY A 251 21.90 21.08 21.85
N SER A 252 22.90 20.51 22.53
CA SER A 252 24.16 21.18 22.81
C SER A 252 25.05 21.35 21.57
N GLU A 253 26.14 22.13 21.70
CA GLU A 253 27.04 22.39 20.57
C GLU A 253 27.82 21.14 20.11
N ASP A 254 28.01 20.15 20.97
CA ASP A 254 28.83 18.97 20.68
C ASP A 254 28.00 17.74 20.26
N GLU A 255 26.68 17.83 20.25
CA GLU A 255 25.79 16.72 19.87
C GLU A 255 25.64 16.55 18.36
N THR A 256 25.72 15.30 17.92
CA THR A 256 25.41 14.85 16.57
C THR A 256 24.17 13.97 16.57
N TYR A 257 23.38 14.03 15.51
CA TYR A 257 22.14 13.27 15.39
C TYR A 257 22.11 12.43 14.11
N PRO A 258 21.53 11.21 14.15
CA PRO A 258 21.29 10.41 12.95
C PRO A 258 20.41 11.16 11.94
N LEU A 259 20.68 10.97 10.65
CA LEU A 259 19.99 11.65 9.56
C LEU A 259 18.91 10.75 8.93
N VAL A 260 17.68 11.24 8.91
CA VAL A 260 16.52 10.54 8.31
C VAL A 260 15.99 11.36 7.13
N LEU A 261 16.16 10.85 5.91
CA LEU A 261 15.53 11.45 4.73
C LEU A 261 14.21 10.74 4.41
N MET A 262 13.13 11.50 4.26
CA MET A 262 11.79 11.04 3.93
C MET A 262 11.39 11.50 2.53
N VAL A 263 10.95 10.59 1.67
CA VAL A 263 10.53 10.89 0.29
C VAL A 263 9.11 10.41 0.00
N HIS A 264 8.31 11.29 -0.61
CA HIS A 264 6.96 10.95 -1.04
C HIS A 264 6.92 10.17 -2.35
N GLY A 265 5.81 9.50 -2.59
CA GLY A 265 5.52 8.80 -3.84
C GLY A 265 4.99 9.68 -4.95
N ASN A 266 4.51 9.04 -6.03
CA ASN A 266 3.88 9.75 -7.12
C ASN A 266 2.46 10.15 -6.75
N HIS A 267 2.24 11.46 -6.66
CA HIS A 267 0.91 12.05 -6.57
C HIS A 267 0.65 12.96 -7.78
N ASN A 268 -0.39 13.79 -7.76
CA ASN A 268 -0.51 14.88 -8.73
C ASN A 268 0.58 15.94 -8.45
N MET A 269 1.38 16.31 -9.45
CA MET A 269 2.49 17.26 -9.28
C MET A 269 2.07 18.65 -8.76
N VAL A 270 0.79 19.02 -8.90
CA VAL A 270 0.27 20.30 -8.41
C VAL A 270 -0.31 20.23 -6.99
N ASP A 271 -0.28 19.04 -6.36
CA ASP A 271 -0.68 18.79 -4.98
C ASP A 271 0.55 18.35 -4.17
N TYR A 272 1.10 19.26 -3.36
CA TYR A 272 2.43 19.09 -2.79
C TYR A 272 2.44 18.09 -1.64
N SER A 273 3.27 17.07 -1.76
CA SER A 273 3.28 15.90 -0.88
C SER A 273 4.31 15.97 0.25
N ASP A 274 5.34 16.80 0.12
CA ASP A 274 6.47 16.92 1.06
C ASP A 274 6.06 17.48 2.44
N GLY A 275 4.98 18.26 2.52
CA GLY A 275 4.46 18.75 3.79
C GLY A 275 3.77 17.67 4.65
N GLY A 276 3.36 16.56 4.02
CA GLY A 276 2.48 15.57 4.64
C GLY A 276 3.11 14.68 5.70
N TYR A 277 4.43 14.74 5.88
CA TYR A 277 5.19 13.98 6.88
C TYR A 277 5.59 14.80 8.10
N ALA A 278 5.04 16.01 8.28
CA ALA A 278 5.37 16.86 9.42
C ALA A 278 5.18 16.13 10.77
N TYR A 279 4.12 15.32 10.90
CA TYR A 279 3.86 14.54 12.12
C TYR A 279 4.98 13.53 12.44
N LEU A 280 5.61 12.92 11.43
CA LEU A 280 6.79 12.06 11.63
C LEU A 280 8.03 12.90 11.89
N GLY A 281 8.22 13.97 11.11
CA GLY A 281 9.39 14.85 11.25
C GLY A 281 9.50 15.46 12.64
N GLU A 282 8.39 15.98 13.18
CA GLU A 282 8.33 16.55 14.54
C GLU A 282 8.60 15.49 15.62
N MET A 283 7.96 14.32 15.52
CA MET A 283 8.18 13.23 16.46
C MET A 283 9.64 12.76 16.44
N LEU A 284 10.20 12.46 15.28
CA LEU A 284 11.58 12.01 15.14
C LEU A 284 12.56 13.08 15.64
N ALA A 285 12.36 14.35 15.29
CA ALA A 285 13.22 15.43 15.76
C ALA A 285 13.19 15.60 17.28
N SER A 286 12.01 15.49 17.90
CA SER A 286 11.89 15.54 19.36
C SER A 286 12.62 14.39 20.06
N LYS A 287 12.86 13.29 19.33
CA LYS A 287 13.61 12.11 19.80
C LYS A 287 15.10 12.15 19.44
N GLY A 288 15.61 13.25 18.91
CA GLY A 288 17.04 13.37 18.57
C GLY A 288 17.42 12.80 17.20
N TYR A 289 16.55 12.94 16.19
CA TYR A 289 16.87 12.67 14.79
C TYR A 289 16.84 13.96 13.97
N ILE A 290 17.72 14.12 12.98
CA ILE A 290 17.49 15.13 11.94
C ILE A 290 16.54 14.53 10.91
N ALA A 291 15.30 14.98 10.89
CA ALA A 291 14.28 14.47 9.98
C ALA A 291 14.05 15.46 8.83
N VAL A 292 14.15 14.97 7.60
CA VAL A 292 14.10 15.80 6.40
C VAL A 292 13.08 15.25 5.42
N SER A 293 12.00 15.97 5.14
CA SER A 293 11.14 15.64 4.01
C SER A 293 11.64 16.29 2.74
N VAL A 294 12.03 15.46 1.77
CA VAL A 294 12.61 15.87 0.50
C VAL A 294 11.52 16.21 -0.51
N ASP A 295 11.67 17.37 -1.16
CA ASP A 295 10.76 17.80 -2.22
C ASP A 295 11.10 17.11 -3.55
N GLN A 296 10.21 16.24 -4.00
CA GLN A 296 10.28 15.59 -5.31
C GLN A 296 8.98 15.77 -6.10
N ASN A 297 8.17 16.78 -5.79
CA ASN A 297 6.89 17.00 -6.44
C ASN A 297 7.06 17.28 -7.93
N PHE A 298 8.18 17.87 -8.33
CA PHE A 298 8.50 18.07 -9.74
C PHE A 298 8.77 16.77 -10.51
N ILE A 299 8.90 15.62 -9.84
CA ILE A 299 9.00 14.28 -10.47
C ILE A 299 7.62 13.62 -10.65
N ASN A 300 6.61 14.02 -9.86
CA ASN A 300 5.26 13.45 -9.87
C ASN A 300 4.54 13.52 -11.23
N SER A 301 3.58 12.64 -11.47
CA SER A 301 2.75 12.71 -12.68
C SER A 301 1.81 13.91 -12.64
N GLY A 302 1.45 14.42 -13.81
CA GLY A 302 0.44 15.47 -13.95
C GLY A 302 -0.59 15.10 -15.01
N LYS A 303 -1.64 15.92 -15.16
CA LYS A 303 -2.66 15.72 -16.21
C LYS A 303 -2.08 15.75 -17.63
N SER A 304 -0.91 16.37 -17.81
CA SER A 304 -0.19 16.44 -19.08
C SER A 304 0.72 15.24 -19.37
N GLY A 305 0.97 14.35 -18.39
CA GLY A 305 1.79 13.14 -18.55
C GLY A 305 2.70 12.83 -17.36
N HIS A 306 3.49 11.76 -17.49
CA HIS A 306 4.43 11.27 -16.48
C HIS A 306 5.90 11.51 -16.90
N ILE A 307 6.83 11.31 -15.98
CA ILE A 307 8.29 11.20 -16.24
C ILE A 307 8.65 9.72 -16.17
N GLY A 308 9.39 9.21 -17.15
CA GLY A 308 9.86 7.81 -17.12
C GLY A 308 11.15 7.68 -16.29
N TRP A 309 11.41 6.47 -15.77
CA TRP A 309 12.49 6.22 -14.79
C TRP A 309 12.46 7.19 -13.60
N ASP A 310 11.27 7.57 -13.18
CA ASP A 310 11.12 8.50 -12.08
C ASP A 310 11.74 7.95 -10.80
N ASN A 311 11.54 6.66 -10.47
CA ASN A 311 12.17 6.03 -9.30
C ASN A 311 13.71 6.12 -9.30
N ALA A 312 14.37 5.95 -10.45
CA ALA A 312 15.82 6.14 -10.56
C ALA A 312 16.23 7.60 -10.29
N GLY A 313 15.46 8.56 -10.83
CA GLY A 313 15.65 9.97 -10.55
C GLY A 313 15.45 10.32 -9.07
N ARG A 314 14.41 9.75 -8.43
CA ARG A 314 14.13 9.92 -7.00
C ARG A 314 15.25 9.38 -6.12
N ALA A 315 15.72 8.18 -6.44
CA ALA A 315 16.82 7.50 -5.74
C ALA A 315 18.12 8.31 -5.84
N TRP A 316 18.50 8.71 -7.06
CA TRP A 316 19.69 9.53 -7.26
C TRP A 316 19.59 10.90 -6.56
N LEU A 317 18.42 11.53 -6.61
CA LEU A 317 18.22 12.82 -5.94
C LEU A 317 18.38 12.70 -4.42
N LEU A 318 17.87 11.63 -3.78
CA LEU A 318 18.11 11.36 -2.35
C LEU A 318 19.60 11.34 -2.01
N LEU A 319 20.43 10.70 -2.83
CA LEU A 319 21.89 10.67 -2.63
C LEU A 319 22.53 12.06 -2.79
N LYS A 320 21.98 12.93 -3.67
CA LYS A 320 22.39 14.34 -3.75
C LYS A 320 22.01 15.15 -2.51
N HIS A 321 20.90 14.82 -1.85
CA HIS A 321 20.58 15.40 -0.55
C HIS A 321 21.61 14.98 0.51
N LEU A 322 21.96 13.69 0.60
CA LEU A 322 23.02 13.23 1.52
C LEU A 322 24.37 13.91 1.25
N GLU A 323 24.76 14.08 -0.01
CA GLU A 323 25.99 14.81 -0.39
C GLU A 323 25.95 16.28 0.08
N GLN A 324 24.80 16.94 -0.04
CA GLN A 324 24.61 18.32 0.41
C GLN A 324 24.69 18.44 1.93
N TRP A 325 24.07 17.50 2.67
CA TRP A 325 24.16 17.43 4.13
C TRP A 325 25.58 17.15 4.61
N LYS A 326 26.29 16.22 3.96
CA LYS A 326 27.71 15.97 4.22
C LYS A 326 28.56 17.23 4.01
N THR A 327 28.33 17.95 2.92
CA THR A 327 29.05 19.20 2.63
C THR A 327 28.85 20.25 3.71
N TRP A 328 27.64 20.36 4.27
CA TRP A 328 27.36 21.24 5.39
C TRP A 328 28.02 20.76 6.68
N ASN A 329 27.96 19.45 6.95
CA ASN A 329 28.54 18.83 8.13
C ASN A 329 30.07 18.96 8.20
N ASP A 330 30.74 18.93 7.04
CA ASP A 330 32.21 19.00 6.94
C ASP A 330 32.74 20.47 6.92
N SER A 331 31.86 21.45 6.72
CA SER A 331 32.25 22.85 6.51
C SER A 331 32.28 23.65 7.81
N LYS A 332 33.47 23.98 8.32
CA LYS A 332 33.68 24.76 9.56
C LYS A 332 32.97 26.12 9.62
N SER A 333 32.63 26.69 8.47
CA SER A 333 31.93 27.98 8.39
C SER A 333 30.41 27.84 8.31
N HIS A 334 29.88 26.61 8.25
CA HIS A 334 28.45 26.34 8.16
C HIS A 334 27.86 26.11 9.57
N GLU A 335 26.62 26.55 9.79
CA GLU A 335 25.92 26.39 11.09
C GLU A 335 25.73 24.92 11.48
N LEU A 336 25.66 24.03 10.48
CA LEU A 336 25.51 22.59 10.66
C LEU A 336 26.84 21.82 10.73
N PHE A 337 27.97 22.50 10.93
CA PHE A 337 29.27 21.85 11.09
C PHE A 337 29.22 20.85 12.26
N GLN A 338 29.59 19.60 11.98
CA GLN A 338 29.61 18.51 12.97
C GLN A 338 28.29 18.34 13.75
N LYS A 339 27.15 18.49 13.08
CA LYS A 339 25.81 18.27 13.67
C LYS A 339 25.16 16.97 13.23
N VAL A 340 25.67 16.35 12.17
CA VAL A 340 25.08 15.16 11.57
C VAL A 340 25.98 13.96 11.83
N ASP A 341 25.40 12.91 12.36
CA ASP A 341 26.02 11.60 12.41
C ASP A 341 25.86 10.92 11.04
N MET A 342 26.91 11.03 10.23
CA MET A 342 26.93 10.45 8.87
C MET A 342 27.12 8.93 8.88
N GLU A 343 27.39 8.31 10.02
CA GLU A 343 27.48 6.86 10.18
C GLU A 343 26.12 6.21 10.47
N ASN A 344 25.09 7.01 10.79
CA ASN A 344 23.75 6.53 11.09
C ASN A 344 22.72 7.24 10.21
N ILE A 345 22.55 6.75 8.98
CA ILE A 345 21.60 7.28 8.00
C ILE A 345 20.44 6.31 7.79
N ALA A 346 19.22 6.86 7.78
CA ALA A 346 18.03 6.15 7.32
C ALA A 346 17.32 6.85 6.17
N LEU A 347 16.72 6.05 5.29
CA LEU A 347 15.88 6.53 4.20
C LEU A 347 14.47 5.95 4.35
N ILE A 348 13.47 6.83 4.39
CA ILE A 348 12.05 6.48 4.42
C ILE A 348 11.43 6.89 3.10
N GLY A 349 10.71 5.99 2.45
CA GLY A 349 10.04 6.26 1.19
C GLY A 349 8.63 5.75 1.16
N HIS A 350 7.71 6.53 0.58
CA HIS A 350 6.31 6.12 0.39
C HIS A 350 6.02 5.79 -1.08
N SER A 351 5.38 4.65 -1.38
CA SER A 351 4.93 4.28 -2.72
C SER A 351 6.11 4.18 -3.69
N ARG A 352 6.12 4.98 -4.76
CA ARG A 352 7.29 5.13 -5.64
C ARG A 352 8.55 5.58 -4.89
N GLY A 353 8.40 6.40 -3.85
CA GLY A 353 9.49 6.77 -2.96
C GLY A 353 10.01 5.58 -2.16
N GLY A 354 9.14 4.64 -1.79
CA GLY A 354 9.52 3.42 -1.05
C GLY A 354 10.37 2.46 -1.89
N GLU A 355 10.07 2.33 -3.18
CA GLU A 355 10.96 1.60 -4.11
C GLU A 355 12.28 2.37 -4.35
N ALA A 356 12.21 3.71 -4.38
CA ALA A 356 13.37 4.56 -4.60
C ALA A 356 14.40 4.52 -3.47
N VAL A 357 14.01 4.28 -2.21
CA VAL A 357 14.99 4.18 -1.11
C VAL A 357 15.84 2.91 -1.22
N SER A 358 15.24 1.78 -1.61
CA SER A 358 15.98 0.54 -1.91
C SER A 358 16.91 0.74 -3.12
N THR A 359 16.42 1.39 -4.16
CA THR A 359 17.24 1.76 -5.33
C THR A 359 18.38 2.71 -4.95
N ALA A 360 18.16 3.63 -3.99
CA ALA A 360 19.18 4.57 -3.53
C ALA A 360 20.30 3.88 -2.76
N LYS A 361 19.97 2.89 -1.91
CA LYS A 361 20.97 2.05 -1.23
C LYS A 361 21.87 1.35 -2.26
N LEU A 362 21.28 0.66 -3.24
CA LEU A 362 22.04 0.04 -4.32
C LEU A 362 22.91 1.07 -5.07
N PHE A 363 22.36 2.22 -5.47
CA PHE A 363 23.13 3.25 -6.17
C PHE A 363 24.25 3.86 -5.32
N SER A 364 24.13 3.82 -3.99
CA SER A 364 25.17 4.31 -3.08
C SER A 364 26.42 3.43 -3.07
N GLU A 365 26.32 2.18 -3.52
CA GLU A 365 27.42 1.20 -3.51
C GLU A 365 28.03 1.00 -4.89
N LEU A 366 27.31 1.40 -5.94
CA LEU A 366 27.77 1.27 -7.32
C LEU A 366 28.68 2.43 -7.72
N GLU A 367 29.71 2.14 -8.51
CA GLU A 367 30.56 3.18 -9.11
C GLU A 367 29.89 3.90 -10.30
N ARG A 368 28.86 3.28 -10.90
CA ARG A 368 28.26 3.73 -12.17
C ARG A 368 26.77 3.45 -12.22
N PHE A 369 26.05 4.30 -12.96
CA PHE A 369 24.63 4.09 -13.19
C PHE A 369 24.39 2.88 -14.12
N PRO A 370 23.62 1.85 -13.69
CA PRO A 370 23.44 0.63 -14.47
C PRO A 370 22.90 0.85 -15.89
N ASN A 371 21.93 1.74 -16.05
CA ASN A 371 21.29 1.97 -17.35
C ASN A 371 22.10 2.92 -18.27
N ASN A 372 23.19 3.52 -17.77
CA ASN A 372 24.14 4.30 -18.57
C ASN A 372 25.50 4.45 -17.85
N ALA A 373 26.41 3.51 -18.12
CA ALA A 373 27.74 3.44 -17.50
C ALA A 373 28.67 4.64 -17.75
N LYS A 374 28.32 5.59 -18.65
CA LYS A 374 29.06 6.85 -18.80
C LYS A 374 28.90 7.77 -17.59
N LEU A 375 27.81 7.60 -16.84
CA LEU A 375 27.55 8.34 -15.61
C LEU A 375 28.25 7.61 -14.46
N ARG A 376 29.18 8.31 -13.82
CA ARG A 376 29.84 7.83 -12.60
C ARG A 376 29.03 8.25 -11.39
N PHE A 377 28.98 7.36 -10.43
CA PHE A 377 28.62 7.66 -9.06
C PHE A 377 29.89 7.85 -8.25
N ASN A 378 29.76 8.63 -7.19
CA ASN A 378 30.77 8.83 -6.17
C ASN A 378 30.03 9.01 -4.85
N PHE A 379 29.15 8.05 -4.60
CA PHE A 379 28.38 7.93 -3.39
C PHE A 379 29.02 6.80 -2.58
N ASP A 380 29.05 6.98 -1.26
CA ASP A 380 29.60 6.03 -0.29
C ASP A 380 29.05 6.44 1.08
N PHE A 381 27.73 6.28 1.25
CA PHE A 381 27.03 6.68 2.47
C PHE A 381 26.67 5.46 3.29
N ASN A 382 26.85 5.55 4.61
CA ASN A 382 26.49 4.51 5.56
C ASN A 382 24.97 4.50 5.82
N ILE A 383 24.21 4.09 4.80
CA ILE A 383 22.75 3.92 4.88
C ILE A 383 22.46 2.59 5.58
N LYS A 384 22.15 2.65 6.88
CA LYS A 384 21.93 1.47 7.73
C LYS A 384 20.50 0.96 7.72
N SER A 385 19.53 1.85 7.48
CA SER A 385 18.12 1.52 7.66
C SER A 385 17.25 2.08 6.54
N LEU A 386 16.38 1.24 6.00
CA LEU A 386 15.43 1.57 4.94
C LEU A 386 14.01 1.32 5.44
N ILE A 387 13.10 2.25 5.12
CA ILE A 387 11.68 2.10 5.44
C ILE A 387 10.83 2.35 4.20
N GLY A 388 10.14 1.33 3.72
CA GLY A 388 9.13 1.42 2.67
C GLY A 388 7.72 1.52 3.25
N ILE A 389 7.03 2.64 3.03
CA ILE A 389 5.60 2.81 3.30
C ILE A 389 4.86 2.53 1.98
N SER A 390 3.96 1.55 1.96
CA SER A 390 3.28 1.03 0.75
C SER A 390 4.19 0.97 -0.49
N PRO A 391 5.43 0.44 -0.40
CA PRO A 391 6.42 0.58 -1.46
C PRO A 391 6.02 -0.20 -2.71
N GLY A 392 6.46 0.27 -3.86
CA GLY A 392 6.42 -0.53 -5.08
C GLY A 392 7.57 -1.51 -5.18
N ASP A 393 7.49 -2.40 -6.16
CA ASP A 393 8.60 -3.26 -6.58
C ASP A 393 8.59 -3.40 -8.11
N GLY A 394 9.76 -3.24 -8.73
CA GLY A 394 9.94 -3.47 -10.17
C GLY A 394 9.43 -2.37 -11.13
N ARG A 395 9.08 -1.16 -10.67
CA ARG A 395 8.79 -0.05 -11.60
C ARG A 395 10.05 0.51 -12.26
N PHE A 396 11.18 0.46 -11.57
CA PHE A 396 12.50 0.64 -12.14
C PHE A 396 13.36 -0.59 -11.84
N GLN A 397 13.91 -1.18 -12.89
CA GLN A 397 14.80 -2.33 -12.81
C GLN A 397 16.20 -1.88 -13.28
N PRO A 398 17.14 -1.62 -12.36
CA PRO A 398 18.50 -1.25 -12.74
C PRO A 398 19.12 -2.36 -13.57
N GLY A 399 19.50 -2.06 -14.82
CA GLY A 399 20.03 -3.08 -15.74
C GLY A 399 19.08 -4.26 -16.02
N ASP A 400 17.77 -4.03 -15.96
CA ASP A 400 16.72 -5.05 -16.13
C ASP A 400 16.76 -6.18 -15.07
N GLN A 401 17.29 -5.88 -13.88
CA GLN A 401 17.33 -6.77 -12.71
C GLN A 401 16.47 -6.22 -11.56
N PRO A 402 15.99 -7.10 -10.65
CA PRO A 402 15.45 -6.64 -9.37
C PRO A 402 16.53 -5.94 -8.52
N VAL A 403 16.09 -5.27 -7.46
CA VAL A 403 16.99 -4.71 -6.46
C VAL A 403 17.20 -5.75 -5.36
N ASP A 404 18.39 -6.33 -5.34
CA ASP A 404 18.89 -7.22 -4.29
C ASP A 404 19.81 -6.41 -3.38
N LEU A 405 19.64 -6.56 -2.06
CA LEU A 405 20.38 -5.80 -1.07
C LEU A 405 20.95 -6.75 -0.01
N GLU A 406 22.16 -6.45 0.43
CA GLU A 406 22.87 -7.17 1.48
C GLU A 406 23.15 -6.20 2.65
N ASP A 407 23.12 -6.70 3.88
CA ASP A 407 23.56 -6.00 5.09
C ASP A 407 22.94 -4.61 5.29
N VAL A 408 21.60 -4.57 5.25
CA VAL A 408 20.82 -3.37 5.51
C VAL A 408 19.54 -3.70 6.28
N ASN A 409 19.24 -2.92 7.32
CA ASN A 409 17.98 -3.07 8.03
C ASN A 409 16.83 -2.61 7.14
N TYR A 410 15.72 -3.34 7.11
CA TYR A 410 14.57 -2.98 6.28
C TYR A 410 13.22 -3.15 6.95
N LEU A 411 12.41 -2.10 6.92
CA LEU A 411 11.01 -2.14 7.34
C LEU A 411 10.11 -1.86 6.15
N THR A 412 9.10 -2.70 5.92
CA THR A 412 7.99 -2.38 5.02
C THR A 412 6.68 -2.33 5.77
N ILE A 413 5.84 -1.32 5.50
CA ILE A 413 4.51 -1.16 6.09
C ILE A 413 3.52 -0.89 4.96
N GLN A 414 2.45 -1.68 4.82
CA GLN A 414 1.40 -1.40 3.84
C GLN A 414 -0.01 -1.69 4.37
N GLY A 415 -0.96 -0.88 3.91
CA GLY A 415 -2.37 -1.10 4.17
C GLY A 415 -3.02 -2.14 3.25
N GLY A 416 -3.87 -2.99 3.80
CA GLY A 416 -4.65 -3.97 3.05
C GLY A 416 -5.81 -3.37 2.24
N ASN A 417 -6.18 -2.12 2.55
CA ASN A 417 -7.22 -1.36 1.86
C ASN A 417 -6.65 -0.27 0.94
N ASP A 418 -5.39 -0.44 0.54
CA ASP A 418 -4.69 0.40 -0.43
C ASP A 418 -5.33 0.28 -1.83
N THR A 419 -5.79 1.40 -2.38
CA THR A 419 -6.47 1.47 -3.68
C THR A 419 -5.64 2.13 -4.79
N ASP A 420 -4.50 2.74 -4.45
CA ASP A 420 -3.51 3.17 -5.45
C ASP A 420 -2.55 2.01 -5.79
N HIS A 421 -2.22 1.21 -4.77
CA HIS A 421 -1.36 0.05 -4.82
C HIS A 421 -2.02 -1.18 -4.17
N THR A 422 -2.93 -1.83 -4.91
CA THR A 422 -3.81 -2.88 -4.36
C THR A 422 -3.14 -4.19 -3.92
N ASN A 423 -1.85 -4.37 -4.19
CA ASN A 423 -1.09 -5.55 -3.80
C ASN A 423 0.07 -5.15 -2.90
N TYR A 424 0.43 -6.00 -1.93
CA TYR A 424 1.55 -5.74 -1.05
C TYR A 424 2.92 -6.07 -1.65
N TRP A 425 3.43 -5.23 -2.54
CA TRP A 425 4.72 -5.49 -3.22
C TRP A 425 5.95 -5.38 -2.34
N GLY A 426 5.89 -4.60 -1.25
CA GLY A 426 7.01 -4.45 -0.32
C GLY A 426 7.52 -5.77 0.26
N ILE A 427 6.68 -6.81 0.28
CA ILE A 427 7.07 -8.15 0.72
C ILE A 427 8.18 -8.76 -0.14
N ARG A 428 8.21 -8.46 -1.45
CA ARG A 428 9.23 -9.00 -2.36
C ARG A 428 10.61 -8.45 -2.05
N GLN A 429 10.72 -7.14 -1.84
CA GLN A 429 11.98 -6.53 -1.42
C GLN A 429 12.42 -7.05 -0.04
N PHE A 430 11.48 -7.23 0.90
CA PHE A 430 11.77 -7.86 2.19
C PHE A 430 12.38 -9.26 2.01
N LYS A 431 11.84 -10.09 1.11
CA LYS A 431 12.36 -11.44 0.84
C LYS A 431 13.74 -11.44 0.16
N ARG A 432 14.05 -10.43 -0.67
CA ARG A 432 15.34 -10.31 -1.37
C ARG A 432 16.47 -9.66 -0.58
N ILE A 433 16.23 -9.32 0.69
CA ILE A 433 17.29 -8.83 1.58
C ILE A 433 17.99 -10.00 2.24
N GLN A 434 19.31 -10.03 2.14
CA GLN A 434 20.16 -11.05 2.73
C GLN A 434 21.07 -10.43 3.79
N PHE A 435 21.44 -11.24 4.79
CA PHE A 435 22.38 -10.86 5.84
C PHE A 435 23.58 -11.79 5.80
N THR A 436 24.76 -11.22 5.92
CA THR A 436 25.99 -11.97 6.18
C THR A 436 26.11 -12.31 7.66
N GLU A 437 26.94 -13.31 8.01
CA GLU A 437 27.13 -13.74 9.41
C GLU A 437 27.67 -12.62 10.32
N GLU A 438 28.32 -11.61 9.74
CA GLU A 438 29.00 -10.53 10.46
C GLU A 438 28.08 -9.32 10.74
N PHE A 439 26.91 -9.28 10.09
CA PHE A 439 25.97 -8.17 10.21
C PHE A 439 24.97 -8.42 11.34
N ASP A 440 24.92 -7.53 12.34
CA ASP A 440 23.84 -7.53 13.34
C ASP A 440 22.74 -6.56 12.89
N GLY A 441 21.70 -7.10 12.26
CA GLY A 441 20.53 -6.34 11.86
C GLY A 441 19.31 -7.20 11.63
N PHE A 442 18.22 -6.55 11.24
CA PHE A 442 16.94 -7.23 11.01
C PHE A 442 16.09 -6.54 9.96
N LYS A 443 15.13 -7.31 9.45
CA LYS A 443 14.08 -6.85 8.54
C LYS A 443 12.71 -7.21 9.11
N SER A 444 11.71 -6.39 8.81
CA SER A 444 10.33 -6.66 9.18
C SER A 444 9.33 -6.19 8.11
N SER A 445 8.23 -6.92 7.99
CA SER A 445 7.10 -6.57 7.15
C SER A 445 5.84 -6.44 7.99
N ILE A 446 5.12 -5.33 7.83
CA ILE A 446 3.89 -5.02 8.57
C ILE A 446 2.75 -4.79 7.59
N TYR A 447 1.83 -5.75 7.55
CA TYR A 447 0.58 -5.62 6.82
C TYR A 447 -0.54 -5.19 7.76
N LEU A 448 -1.27 -4.12 7.39
CA LEU A 448 -2.29 -3.50 8.22
C LEU A 448 -3.66 -3.54 7.54
N TYR A 449 -4.55 -4.40 8.03
CA TYR A 449 -5.95 -4.41 7.59
C TYR A 449 -6.63 -3.05 7.90
N GLY A 450 -7.40 -2.54 6.94
CA GLY A 450 -8.10 -1.26 7.05
C GLY A 450 -7.26 -0.02 6.72
N ALA A 451 -5.93 -0.10 6.71
CA ALA A 451 -5.14 1.03 6.25
C ALA A 451 -5.20 1.16 4.73
N ASN A 452 -5.19 2.41 4.25
CA ASN A 452 -5.10 2.74 2.83
C ASN A 452 -3.72 3.30 2.46
N HIS A 453 -3.53 3.67 1.20
CA HIS A 453 -2.29 4.30 0.72
C HIS A 453 -2.07 5.69 1.34
N GLY A 454 -3.12 6.51 1.33
CA GLY A 454 -3.04 7.94 1.46
C GLY A 454 -2.80 8.42 2.88
N GLN A 455 -3.38 7.78 3.89
CA GLN A 455 -3.45 8.32 5.25
C GLN A 455 -2.10 8.37 5.99
N PHE A 456 -1.07 7.68 5.48
CA PHE A 456 0.32 7.86 5.91
C PHE A 456 0.88 9.24 5.57
N ASN A 457 0.28 9.95 4.62
CA ASN A 457 0.61 11.33 4.28
C ASN A 457 -0.61 12.22 4.55
N THR A 458 -0.46 13.21 5.44
CA THR A 458 -1.61 14.02 5.87
C THR A 458 -2.25 14.85 4.74
N SER A 459 -1.59 15.03 3.60
CA SER A 459 -2.13 15.75 2.44
C SER A 459 -2.94 14.87 1.48
N TRP A 460 -2.77 13.55 1.49
CA TRP A 460 -3.36 12.66 0.48
C TRP A 460 -4.77 12.19 0.87
N GLY A 461 -5.04 12.06 2.17
CA GLY A 461 -6.34 11.63 2.68
C GLY A 461 -6.67 10.22 2.21
N MET A 462 -7.83 10.05 1.56
CA MET A 462 -8.32 8.72 1.17
C MET A 462 -8.03 8.49 -0.31
N ASP A 463 -6.85 7.94 -0.60
CA ASP A 463 -6.23 7.47 -1.87
C ASP A 463 -6.68 8.13 -3.18
N GLN A 464 -7.98 8.09 -3.42
CA GLN A 464 -8.64 8.51 -4.63
C GLN A 464 -9.41 9.81 -4.40
N PRO A 465 -9.24 10.82 -5.26
CA PRO A 465 -9.92 12.09 -5.09
C PRO A 465 -11.43 11.94 -5.27
N SER A 466 -12.19 12.82 -4.60
CA SER A 466 -13.60 13.02 -4.92
C SER A 466 -13.79 13.30 -6.42
N PRO A 467 -14.83 12.75 -7.06
CA PRO A 467 -15.92 11.89 -6.55
C PRO A 467 -15.61 10.40 -6.45
N TYR A 468 -14.41 9.94 -6.82
CA TYR A 468 -14.12 8.49 -6.95
C TYR A 468 -14.32 7.74 -5.63
N TRP A 469 -13.92 8.35 -4.52
CA TRP A 469 -14.07 7.79 -3.18
C TRP A 469 -15.52 7.51 -2.73
N TRP A 470 -16.55 7.99 -3.44
CA TRP A 470 -17.96 7.70 -3.12
C TRP A 470 -18.33 6.24 -3.36
N PHE A 471 -17.50 5.53 -4.11
CA PHE A 471 -17.70 4.13 -4.46
C PHE A 471 -16.74 3.21 -3.71
N MET A 472 -15.79 3.78 -2.97
CA MET A 472 -14.90 3.06 -2.06
C MET A 472 -15.66 2.62 -0.81
N ASN A 473 -15.21 1.52 -0.20
CA ASN A 473 -15.68 1.12 1.12
C ASN A 473 -14.92 1.89 2.20
N ARG A 474 -15.43 3.07 2.56
CA ARG A 474 -14.75 4.02 3.47
C ARG A 474 -14.90 3.61 4.93
N GLU A 475 -16.00 2.95 5.28
CA GLU A 475 -16.27 2.48 6.65
C GLU A 475 -15.31 1.35 7.08
N GLU A 476 -14.66 0.69 6.12
CA GLU A 476 -13.62 -0.30 6.38
C GLU A 476 -12.26 0.34 6.62
N LEU A 477 -12.08 1.63 6.29
CA LEU A 477 -10.82 2.30 6.51
C LEU A 477 -10.60 2.59 7.99
N LEU A 478 -9.35 2.42 8.43
CA LEU A 478 -8.93 2.90 9.74
C LEU A 478 -9.09 4.42 9.79
N ASP A 479 -9.40 4.92 10.98
CA ASP A 479 -9.27 6.35 11.24
C ASP A 479 -7.84 6.81 10.89
N PRO A 480 -7.69 7.97 10.21
CA PRO A 480 -6.37 8.46 9.81
C PRO A 480 -5.38 8.60 10.96
N ASP A 481 -5.83 8.98 12.16
CA ASP A 481 -4.95 9.11 13.33
C ASP A 481 -4.47 7.74 13.82
N VAL A 482 -5.34 6.73 13.83
CA VAL A 482 -4.98 5.35 14.21
C VAL A 482 -3.92 4.78 13.24
N GLN A 483 -4.11 4.96 11.93
CA GLN A 483 -3.13 4.51 10.94
C GLN A 483 -1.77 5.21 11.11
N ARG A 484 -1.77 6.52 11.40
CA ARG A 484 -0.54 7.28 11.66
C ARG A 484 0.11 6.93 12.99
N ASP A 485 -0.67 6.60 14.03
CA ASP A 485 -0.15 6.12 15.31
C ASP A 485 0.58 4.78 15.16
N ILE A 486 0.02 3.87 14.36
CA ILE A 486 0.71 2.62 14.01
C ILE A 486 2.00 2.91 13.24
N ALA A 487 1.95 3.81 12.25
CA ALA A 487 3.14 4.19 11.49
C ALA A 487 4.23 4.81 12.39
N LYS A 488 3.88 5.78 13.25
CA LYS A 488 4.80 6.39 14.23
C LYS A 488 5.43 5.33 15.13
N THR A 489 4.61 4.41 15.64
CA THR A 489 5.05 3.34 16.55
C THR A 489 6.17 2.53 15.92
N TYR A 490 5.91 1.93 14.76
CA TYR A 490 6.86 1.01 14.13
C TYR A 490 8.04 1.72 13.47
N ILE A 491 7.83 2.91 12.88
CA ILE A 491 8.92 3.69 12.30
C ILE A 491 9.89 4.15 13.40
N SER A 492 9.39 4.68 14.53
CA SER A 492 10.27 5.12 15.61
C SER A 492 10.97 3.93 16.27
N ALA A 493 10.25 2.85 16.57
CA ALA A 493 10.82 1.64 17.17
C ALA A 493 11.95 1.06 16.30
N PHE A 494 11.73 1.02 14.99
CA PHE A 494 12.71 0.51 14.05
C PHE A 494 13.97 1.38 14.00
N LEU A 495 13.81 2.71 13.94
CA LEU A 495 14.94 3.63 13.94
C LEU A 495 15.70 3.60 15.27
N ASP A 496 14.99 3.57 16.41
CA ASP A 496 15.60 3.51 17.73
C ASP A 496 16.39 2.19 17.90
N ALA A 497 15.85 1.06 17.43
CA ALA A 497 16.54 -0.23 17.45
C ALA A 497 17.77 -0.29 16.53
N THR A 498 17.70 0.31 15.33
CA THR A 498 18.73 0.12 14.28
C THR A 498 19.78 1.23 14.21
N LEU A 499 19.48 2.44 14.70
CA LEU A 499 20.40 3.58 14.66
C LEU A 499 20.89 4.02 16.04
N LYS A 500 20.18 3.66 17.11
CA LYS A 500 20.54 4.02 18.50
C LYS A 500 20.82 2.83 19.41
N ASN A 501 20.81 1.61 18.85
CA ASN A 501 21.04 0.36 19.58
C ASN A 501 20.09 0.15 20.76
N GLN A 502 18.84 0.62 20.66
CA GLN A 502 17.78 0.36 21.65
C GLN A 502 17.09 -0.97 21.31
N SER A 503 17.79 -2.08 21.58
CA SER A 503 17.40 -3.44 21.18
C SER A 503 16.07 -3.89 21.78
N GLU A 504 15.64 -3.32 22.90
CA GLU A 504 14.36 -3.63 23.54
C GLU A 504 13.18 -3.43 22.58
N TYR A 505 13.28 -2.48 21.64
CA TYR A 505 12.23 -2.21 20.66
C TYR A 505 12.10 -3.30 19.58
N LYS A 506 13.10 -4.19 19.41
CA LYS A 506 12.99 -5.36 18.51
C LYS A 506 11.79 -6.24 18.88
N THR A 507 11.43 -6.30 20.16
CA THR A 507 10.26 -7.05 20.68
C THR A 507 8.94 -6.64 20.03
N LEU A 508 8.78 -5.38 19.58
CA LEU A 508 7.54 -4.95 18.93
C LEU A 508 7.29 -5.62 17.58
N PHE A 509 8.36 -6.11 16.93
CA PHE A 509 8.30 -6.77 15.64
C PHE A 509 8.15 -8.30 15.77
N THR A 510 8.59 -8.88 16.88
CA THR A 510 8.43 -10.33 17.14
C THR A 510 7.17 -10.65 17.92
N LYS A 511 6.70 -9.72 18.77
CA LYS A 511 5.53 -9.91 19.65
C LYS A 511 4.61 -8.71 19.56
N LYS A 512 3.65 -8.76 18.62
CA LYS A 512 2.70 -7.65 18.43
C LYS A 512 1.92 -7.28 19.69
N GLN A 513 1.70 -8.22 20.62
CA GLN A 513 1.02 -7.96 21.90
C GLN A 513 1.77 -6.93 22.77
N ALA A 514 3.09 -6.79 22.62
CA ALA A 514 3.86 -5.74 23.28
C ALA A 514 3.40 -4.33 22.87
N ALA A 515 2.74 -4.20 21.71
CA ALA A 515 2.15 -2.96 21.23
C ALA A 515 0.68 -2.73 21.60
N ALA A 516 0.02 -3.74 22.18
CA ALA A 516 -1.44 -3.75 22.33
C ALA A 516 -2.00 -2.66 23.25
N SER A 517 -1.17 -2.11 24.15
CA SER A 517 -1.57 -1.03 25.06
C SER A 517 -1.66 0.34 24.38
N PHE A 518 -0.90 0.58 23.30
CA PHE A 518 -0.86 1.85 22.60
C PHE A 518 -1.59 1.84 21.25
N ILE A 519 -1.53 0.73 20.49
CA ILE A 519 -2.19 0.59 19.18
C ILE A 519 -3.03 -0.69 19.07
N PRO A 520 -4.04 -0.75 18.19
CA PRO A 520 -4.77 -1.98 17.91
C PRO A 520 -3.88 -2.98 17.16
N THR A 521 -3.82 -4.23 17.64
CA THR A 521 -2.89 -5.26 17.12
C THR A 521 -3.57 -6.38 16.34
N ASP A 522 -4.89 -6.54 16.49
CA ASP A 522 -5.67 -7.50 15.70
C ASP A 522 -5.56 -7.30 14.17
N PRO A 523 -5.58 -6.06 13.63
CA PRO A 523 -5.43 -5.85 12.19
C PRO A 523 -3.99 -5.99 11.68
N LEU A 524 -3.00 -6.28 12.54
CA LEU A 524 -1.59 -6.39 12.15
C LEU A 524 -1.22 -7.82 11.80
N ARG A 525 -0.49 -8.00 10.70
CA ARG A 525 0.34 -9.18 10.43
C ARG A 525 1.78 -8.73 10.30
N ILE A 526 2.64 -9.31 11.12
CA ILE A 526 4.05 -8.89 11.22
C ILE A 526 4.92 -10.10 10.92
N GLN A 527 5.78 -9.97 9.90
CA GLN A 527 6.88 -10.89 9.67
C GLN A 527 8.18 -10.24 10.14
N TYR A 528 9.08 -11.05 10.69
CA TYR A 528 10.34 -10.60 11.24
C TYR A 528 11.43 -11.64 11.00
N GLU A 529 12.59 -11.17 10.57
CA GLU A 529 13.79 -11.98 10.38
C GLU A 529 15.00 -11.13 10.78
N ASP A 530 15.90 -11.71 11.56
CA ASP A 530 17.16 -11.10 11.95
C ASP A 530 18.33 -11.97 11.47
N ALA A 531 19.52 -11.38 11.44
CA ALA A 531 20.71 -12.04 10.90
C ALA A 531 21.12 -13.35 11.62
N SER A 532 20.63 -13.59 12.85
CA SER A 532 20.91 -14.83 13.59
C SER A 532 19.95 -15.97 13.26
N PHE A 533 18.99 -15.77 12.35
CA PHE A 533 18.00 -16.77 12.01
C PHE A 533 18.62 -17.92 11.20
N ASP A 534 18.59 -19.11 11.78
CA ASP A 534 19.04 -20.37 11.18
C ASP A 534 17.81 -21.20 10.71
N PRO A 535 17.53 -21.25 9.40
CA PRO A 535 16.34 -21.90 8.87
C PRO A 535 16.46 -23.43 8.92
N VAL A 536 15.47 -24.10 9.51
CA VAL A 536 15.28 -25.55 9.36
C VAL A 536 14.55 -25.86 8.05
N ALA A 537 13.45 -25.15 7.79
CA ALA A 537 12.64 -25.29 6.58
C ALA A 537 12.01 -23.95 6.17
N ASN A 538 12.38 -23.47 4.98
CA ASN A 538 11.77 -22.35 4.28
C ASN A 538 11.06 -22.76 2.98
N PHE A 539 11.21 -24.02 2.53
CA PHE A 539 10.52 -24.61 1.37
C PHE A 539 10.95 -24.06 0.00
N GLU A 540 12.09 -23.36 -0.04
CA GLU A 540 12.61 -22.70 -1.24
C GLU A 540 13.62 -23.58 -2.00
N GLU A 541 14.11 -24.64 -1.37
CA GLU A 541 15.22 -25.47 -1.83
C GLU A 541 14.88 -26.32 -3.05
N ASP A 542 13.69 -26.93 -3.11
CA ASP A 542 13.28 -27.84 -4.17
C ASP A 542 11.74 -28.01 -4.26
N VAL A 543 11.28 -29.18 -4.71
CA VAL A 543 9.85 -29.53 -4.87
C VAL A 543 9.48 -30.82 -4.14
N ASP A 544 10.45 -31.45 -3.48
CA ASP A 544 10.27 -32.68 -2.71
C ASP A 544 9.79 -32.32 -1.30
N VAL A 545 8.50 -32.57 -1.05
CA VAL A 545 7.85 -32.19 0.20
C VAL A 545 8.36 -32.92 1.44
N LEU A 546 9.30 -33.85 1.27
CA LEU A 546 9.92 -34.64 2.33
C LEU A 546 11.28 -34.07 2.79
N THR A 547 11.86 -33.14 2.05
CA THR A 547 13.19 -32.56 2.35
C THR A 547 13.06 -31.16 2.90
N SER A 548 13.93 -30.79 3.84
CA SER A 548 14.02 -29.44 4.38
C SER A 548 15.24 -28.68 3.86
N SER A 549 15.18 -27.35 3.96
CA SER A 549 16.24 -26.42 3.52
C SER A 549 17.59 -26.66 4.21
N SER A 550 17.56 -27.25 5.41
CA SER A 550 18.74 -27.62 6.20
C SER A 550 19.13 -29.10 6.07
N GLY A 551 18.43 -29.88 5.24
CA GLY A 551 18.71 -31.30 4.98
C GLY A 551 18.09 -32.29 5.98
N GLY A 552 17.07 -31.87 6.74
CA GLY A 552 16.25 -32.73 7.60
C GLY A 552 15.01 -33.32 6.89
N ASP A 553 14.42 -34.35 7.49
CA ASP A 553 13.21 -35.00 6.98
C ASP A 553 11.93 -34.29 7.44
N LEU A 554 10.98 -34.13 6.52
CA LEU A 554 9.64 -33.57 6.75
C LEU A 554 8.57 -34.65 6.65
N ASN A 555 7.68 -34.74 7.64
CA ASN A 555 6.66 -35.79 7.68
C ASN A 555 5.27 -35.26 8.03
N GLY A 556 4.29 -35.56 7.19
CA GLY A 556 2.87 -35.26 7.41
C GLY A 556 2.08 -36.51 7.79
N TYR A 557 1.34 -36.45 8.89
CA TYR A 557 0.50 -37.55 9.39
C TYR A 557 -0.97 -37.14 9.41
N ASN A 558 -1.84 -37.99 8.85
CA ASN A 558 -3.31 -37.80 8.79
C ASN A 558 -3.78 -36.45 8.21
N LEU A 559 -2.91 -35.75 7.48
CA LEU A 559 -3.24 -34.51 6.80
C LEU A 559 -4.16 -34.76 5.61
N SER A 560 -5.21 -33.95 5.49
CA SER A 560 -6.08 -33.93 4.31
C SER A 560 -5.49 -33.09 3.17
N VAL A 561 -4.64 -32.12 3.50
CA VAL A 561 -3.87 -31.32 2.56
C VAL A 561 -2.45 -31.17 3.10
N TRP A 562 -1.46 -31.54 2.29
CA TRP A 562 -0.04 -31.29 2.50
C TRP A 562 0.56 -30.96 1.14
N LYS A 563 1.00 -29.71 0.96
CA LYS A 563 1.53 -29.22 -0.31
C LYS A 563 2.34 -27.94 -0.11
N GLU A 564 3.50 -27.88 -0.77
CA GLU A 564 4.24 -26.64 -0.96
C GLU A 564 3.70 -25.81 -2.13
N MET A 565 3.64 -24.49 -1.94
CA MET A 565 3.16 -23.56 -2.96
C MET A 565 3.65 -22.13 -2.75
N ASN A 566 3.68 -21.35 -3.84
CA ASN A 566 3.99 -19.93 -3.77
C ASN A 566 2.81 -19.19 -3.14
N LEU A 567 3.07 -18.28 -2.21
CA LEU A 567 2.05 -17.32 -1.82
C LEU A 567 1.77 -16.35 -2.96
N LEU A 568 0.50 -15.94 -3.02
CA LEU A 568 0.02 -15.03 -4.04
C LEU A 568 -0.41 -13.71 -3.41
N LEU A 569 -0.12 -12.64 -4.13
CA LEU A 569 -0.70 -11.33 -3.95
C LEU A 569 -2.15 -11.31 -4.45
N ARG A 570 -2.84 -10.20 -4.20
CA ARG A 570 -4.25 -10.00 -4.56
C ARG A 570 -4.51 -10.22 -6.05
N ASN A 571 -3.64 -9.70 -6.90
CA ASN A 571 -3.68 -9.87 -8.36
C ASN A 571 -3.21 -11.26 -8.85
N GLN A 572 -2.94 -12.20 -7.94
CA GLN A 572 -2.45 -13.56 -8.22
C GLN A 572 -0.99 -13.65 -8.67
N GLU A 573 -0.23 -12.57 -8.62
CA GLU A 573 1.21 -12.65 -8.75
C GLU A 573 1.87 -13.24 -7.50
N LYS A 574 3.08 -13.75 -7.64
CA LYS A 574 3.82 -14.39 -6.55
C LYS A 574 4.36 -13.35 -5.55
N GLN A 575 4.39 -13.71 -4.27
CA GLN A 575 5.06 -12.94 -3.21
C GLN A 575 6.58 -13.15 -3.19
N GLU A 576 7.11 -14.08 -4.00
CA GLU A 576 8.54 -14.48 -4.02
C GLU A 576 8.97 -15.29 -2.79
N ASN A 577 8.07 -16.12 -2.25
CA ASN A 577 8.36 -17.18 -1.29
C ASN A 577 7.48 -18.42 -1.55
N GLN A 578 7.87 -19.58 -1.01
CA GLN A 578 6.98 -20.74 -0.87
C GLN A 578 6.56 -20.90 0.58
N VAL A 579 5.52 -21.71 0.76
CA VAL A 579 5.00 -22.10 2.06
C VAL A 579 4.51 -23.53 1.98
N VAL A 580 4.51 -24.23 3.12
CA VAL A 580 3.75 -25.48 3.25
C VAL A 580 2.31 -25.18 3.67
N LYS A 581 1.35 -25.70 2.90
CA LYS A 581 -0.07 -25.67 3.22
C LYS A 581 -0.47 -26.96 3.91
N LEU A 582 -1.03 -26.82 5.10
CA LEU A 582 -1.42 -27.93 5.96
C LEU A 582 -2.91 -27.84 6.29
N GLY A 583 -3.67 -28.87 5.92
CA GLY A 583 -5.10 -28.97 6.19
C GLY A 583 -5.47 -30.30 6.83
N TRP A 584 -6.36 -30.26 7.82
CA TRP A 584 -6.74 -31.44 8.59
C TRP A 584 -8.25 -31.58 8.76
N ARG A 585 -8.67 -32.82 9.06
CA ARG A 585 -10.03 -33.23 9.44
C ARG A 585 -10.04 -34.24 10.59
N SER A 586 -8.89 -34.41 11.24
CA SER A 586 -8.69 -35.32 12.36
C SER A 586 -7.79 -34.65 13.38
N ASN A 587 -8.13 -34.79 14.65
CA ASN A 587 -7.33 -34.31 15.78
C ASN A 587 -6.04 -35.12 16.01
N THR A 588 -5.76 -36.13 15.19
CA THR A 588 -4.49 -36.89 15.19
C THR A 588 -3.52 -36.40 14.12
N SER A 589 -3.88 -35.35 13.39
CA SER A 589 -3.05 -34.82 12.31
C SER A 589 -1.87 -34.05 12.88
N ARG A 590 -0.70 -34.21 12.29
CA ARG A 590 0.52 -33.50 12.69
C ARG A 590 1.49 -33.37 11.52
N TYR A 591 2.37 -32.40 11.62
CA TYR A 591 3.46 -32.16 10.69
C TYR A 591 4.76 -32.05 11.49
N THR A 592 5.74 -32.90 11.20
CA THR A 592 6.98 -33.00 11.97
C THR A 592 8.20 -32.72 11.09
N LEU A 593 9.21 -32.13 11.71
CA LEU A 593 10.47 -31.75 11.09
C LEU A 593 11.61 -32.23 11.98
N GLN A 594 12.55 -32.98 11.40
CA GLN A 594 13.79 -33.35 12.06
C GLN A 594 14.76 -32.16 12.05
N ILE A 595 15.39 -31.91 13.19
CA ILE A 595 16.38 -30.84 13.36
C ILE A 595 17.76 -31.43 13.09
N PRO A 596 18.51 -30.93 12.10
CA PRO A 596 19.88 -31.37 11.87
C PRO A 596 20.80 -31.08 13.06
N GLU A 597 21.75 -31.98 13.35
CA GLU A 597 22.69 -31.82 14.48
C GLU A 597 23.52 -30.53 14.39
N GLY A 598 23.80 -30.03 13.19
CA GLY A 598 24.50 -28.76 12.99
C GLY A 598 23.75 -27.59 13.62
N ILE A 599 22.42 -27.56 13.47
CA ILE A 599 21.55 -26.52 14.03
C ILE A 599 21.39 -26.72 15.54
N SER A 600 21.03 -27.94 15.98
CA SER A 600 20.78 -28.17 17.41
C SER A 600 22.02 -28.01 18.28
N SER A 601 23.23 -28.19 17.73
CA SER A 601 24.49 -27.99 18.45
C SER A 601 24.72 -26.56 18.93
N SER A 602 24.10 -25.56 18.30
CA SER A 602 24.20 -24.15 18.67
C SER A 602 23.17 -23.72 19.72
N PHE A 603 22.25 -24.60 20.12
CA PHE A 603 21.16 -24.22 21.01
C PHE A 603 21.66 -23.86 22.41
N GLU A 604 21.19 -22.72 22.90
CA GLU A 604 21.45 -22.19 24.23
C GLU A 604 20.15 -21.83 24.94
N LYS A 605 20.25 -21.36 26.19
CA LYS A 605 19.08 -20.97 27.00
C LYS A 605 18.20 -19.92 26.31
N ASP A 606 18.83 -19.01 25.57
CA ASP A 606 18.18 -17.86 24.94
C ASP A 606 17.76 -18.18 23.49
N THR A 607 17.89 -19.44 23.05
CA THR A 607 17.42 -19.88 21.74
C THR A 607 15.89 -19.93 21.69
N VAL A 608 15.35 -19.49 20.55
CA VAL A 608 13.91 -19.39 20.31
C VAL A 608 13.59 -20.11 19.00
N LEU A 609 12.59 -21.01 19.03
CA LEU A 609 11.96 -21.49 17.80
C LEU A 609 11.15 -20.35 17.21
N ARG A 610 11.40 -20.02 15.94
CA ARG A 610 10.65 -19.04 15.16
C ARG A 610 10.01 -19.70 13.95
N PHE A 611 8.77 -19.32 13.65
CA PHE A 611 8.09 -19.73 12.43
C PHE A 611 7.06 -18.70 12.00
N ASP A 612 6.78 -18.64 10.70
CA ASP A 612 5.75 -17.79 10.13
C ASP A 612 4.49 -18.61 9.84
N ALA A 613 3.31 -18.10 10.21
CA ALA A 613 2.06 -18.80 10.01
C ALA A 613 0.87 -17.88 9.74
N ILE A 614 -0.14 -18.40 9.03
CA ILE A 614 -1.46 -17.79 8.94
C ILE A 614 -2.55 -18.85 8.72
N GLN A 615 -3.72 -18.65 9.33
CA GLN A 615 -4.92 -19.42 9.00
C GLN A 615 -5.46 -18.93 7.64
N ALA A 616 -5.75 -19.89 6.77
CA ALA A 616 -6.16 -19.57 5.42
C ALA A 616 -7.52 -18.85 5.38
N HIS A 617 -7.68 -17.92 4.43
CA HIS A 617 -8.97 -17.29 4.16
C HIS A 617 -10.09 -18.31 3.91
N LYS A 618 -11.33 -18.01 4.36
CA LYS A 618 -12.50 -18.92 4.30
C LYS A 618 -12.79 -19.50 2.92
N GLN A 619 -12.59 -18.75 1.84
CA GLN A 619 -12.75 -19.26 0.47
C GLN A 619 -11.84 -20.46 0.14
N ARG A 620 -10.72 -20.64 0.85
CA ARG A 620 -9.82 -21.78 0.67
C ARG A 620 -10.32 -23.04 1.36
N TYR A 621 -11.04 -22.92 2.47
CA TYR A 621 -11.69 -24.06 3.12
C TYR A 621 -12.68 -24.73 2.15
N ASP A 622 -13.55 -23.94 1.51
CA ASP A 622 -14.50 -24.40 0.49
C ASP A 622 -13.79 -25.10 -0.67
N PHE A 623 -12.70 -24.51 -1.17
CA PHE A 623 -11.93 -25.04 -2.31
C PHE A 623 -11.34 -26.43 -2.02
N TYR A 624 -10.82 -26.67 -0.82
CA TYR A 624 -10.27 -27.97 -0.41
C TYR A 624 -11.30 -28.88 0.26
N ASN A 625 -12.57 -28.47 0.28
CA ASN A 625 -13.68 -29.16 0.94
C ASN A 625 -13.42 -29.42 2.45
N ILE A 626 -12.57 -28.63 3.10
CA ILE A 626 -12.28 -28.74 4.54
C ILE A 626 -13.29 -27.87 5.29
N PRO A 627 -14.02 -28.39 6.29
CA PRO A 627 -14.89 -27.56 7.11
C PRO A 627 -14.11 -26.47 7.84
N LEU A 628 -14.64 -25.24 7.86
CA LEU A 628 -14.14 -24.23 8.79
C LEU A 628 -14.59 -24.61 10.21
N PRO A 629 -13.69 -24.66 11.22
CA PRO A 629 -14.07 -25.04 12.57
C PRO A 629 -15.09 -24.08 13.17
N GLU A 630 -16.10 -24.63 13.85
CA GLU A 630 -17.15 -23.83 14.47
C GLU A 630 -16.55 -22.86 15.50
N GLY A 631 -16.95 -21.59 15.43
CA GLY A 631 -16.47 -20.53 16.33
C GLY A 631 -15.12 -19.89 15.95
N TYR A 632 -14.45 -20.39 14.90
CA TYR A 632 -13.15 -19.89 14.42
C TYR A 632 -13.21 -19.16 13.06
N GLU A 633 -14.40 -18.73 12.62
CA GLU A 633 -14.48 -17.75 11.54
C GLU A 633 -13.91 -16.41 12.02
N ASN A 634 -12.92 -15.90 11.29
CA ASN A 634 -12.25 -14.61 11.59
C ASN A 634 -11.63 -14.55 13.00
N LYS A 635 -11.25 -15.69 13.57
CA LYS A 635 -10.55 -15.78 14.86
C LYS A 635 -9.38 -16.74 14.76
N ALA A 636 -8.35 -16.49 15.57
CA ALA A 636 -7.16 -17.31 15.55
C ALA A 636 -7.44 -18.77 15.94
N ILE A 637 -6.90 -19.71 15.16
CA ILE A 637 -7.07 -21.14 15.37
C ILE A 637 -5.95 -21.70 16.27
N PRO A 638 -6.27 -22.47 17.33
CA PRO A 638 -5.25 -23.04 18.20
C PRO A 638 -4.57 -24.23 17.53
N ILE A 639 -3.24 -24.26 17.62
CA ILE A 639 -2.42 -25.42 17.31
C ILE A 639 -1.50 -25.72 18.47
N SER A 640 -1.05 -26.96 18.56
CA SER A 640 -0.07 -27.38 19.55
C SER A 640 1.30 -27.45 18.86
N VAL A 641 2.31 -26.76 19.38
CA VAL A 641 3.70 -26.85 18.90
C VAL A 641 4.52 -27.56 19.97
N SER A 642 5.21 -28.62 19.58
CA SER A 642 6.07 -29.41 20.46
C SER A 642 7.52 -29.44 20.00
N LEU A 643 8.43 -29.41 20.97
CA LEU A 643 9.88 -29.53 20.79
C LEU A 643 10.32 -30.80 21.52
N LYS A 644 10.65 -31.85 20.77
CA LYS A 644 10.96 -33.16 21.34
C LYS A 644 12.47 -33.31 21.55
N PRO A 645 12.92 -33.55 22.81
CA PRO A 645 14.27 -33.98 23.08
C PRO A 645 14.48 -35.48 22.91
N LYS A 646 15.73 -35.88 22.66
CA LYS A 646 16.19 -37.27 22.65
C LYS A 646 15.71 -38.02 23.90
N GLY A 647 15.09 -39.18 23.71
CA GLY A 647 14.64 -40.06 24.78
C GLY A 647 13.33 -39.68 25.46
N VAL A 648 12.69 -38.56 25.08
CA VAL A 648 11.33 -38.20 25.51
C VAL A 648 10.31 -38.77 24.54
N GLY A 649 9.17 -39.25 25.06
CA GLY A 649 8.11 -39.82 24.22
C GLY A 649 7.33 -38.77 23.42
N ASP A 650 6.93 -39.12 22.20
CA ASP A 650 6.27 -38.24 21.21
C ASP A 650 4.95 -37.58 21.67
N PHE A 651 4.35 -38.03 22.77
CA PHE A 651 3.04 -37.57 23.25
C PHE A 651 3.07 -36.98 24.66
N ASP A 652 4.26 -36.63 25.17
CA ASP A 652 4.36 -35.95 26.46
C ASP A 652 3.78 -34.53 26.35
N SER A 653 2.79 -34.19 27.17
CA SER A 653 2.15 -32.87 27.12
C SER A 653 3.07 -31.74 27.59
N ARG A 654 4.15 -32.06 28.31
CA ARG A 654 5.08 -31.08 28.88
C ARG A 654 6.03 -30.47 27.85
N ILE A 655 6.23 -31.14 26.71
CA ILE A 655 7.06 -30.63 25.60
C ILE A 655 6.26 -29.75 24.63
N ARG A 656 5.00 -29.42 24.96
CA ARG A 656 4.04 -28.77 24.07
C ARG A 656 3.59 -27.42 24.59
N LYS A 657 3.43 -26.43 23.70
CA LYS A 657 2.72 -25.17 23.96
C LYS A 657 1.63 -24.93 22.92
N THR A 658 0.56 -24.25 23.31
CA THR A 658 -0.53 -23.88 22.40
C THR A 658 -0.27 -22.51 21.80
N MET A 659 -0.34 -22.42 20.48
CA MET A 659 -0.17 -21.19 19.71
C MET A 659 -1.47 -20.88 18.96
N PHE A 660 -1.87 -19.62 18.89
CA PHE A 660 -3.10 -19.19 18.20
C PHE A 660 -2.72 -18.53 16.87
N ILE A 661 -3.04 -19.21 15.77
CA ILE A 661 -2.66 -18.79 14.42
C ILE A 661 -3.72 -17.86 13.85
N ASP A 662 -3.33 -16.64 13.52
CA ASP A 662 -4.24 -15.55 13.17
C ASP A 662 -4.96 -15.80 11.83
N PRO A 663 -6.19 -15.28 11.66
CA PRO A 663 -6.97 -15.45 10.45
C PRO A 663 -6.48 -14.54 9.32
N THR A 664 -6.73 -14.95 8.08
CA THR A 664 -6.69 -14.03 6.93
C THR A 664 -8.05 -13.35 6.77
N TYR A 665 -8.14 -12.03 6.95
CA TYR A 665 -9.40 -11.29 6.78
C TYR A 665 -9.72 -10.97 5.32
N THR A 666 -11.01 -10.72 5.06
CA THR A 666 -11.47 -10.11 3.82
C THR A 666 -11.15 -8.62 3.84
N THR A 667 -10.74 -8.07 2.69
CA THR A 667 -10.52 -6.64 2.44
C THR A 667 -11.37 -6.20 1.25
N LYS A 668 -12.35 -5.33 1.47
CA LYS A 668 -13.21 -4.80 0.39
C LYS A 668 -12.78 -3.37 0.09
N LEU A 669 -12.14 -3.17 -1.05
CA LEU A 669 -11.68 -1.85 -1.50
C LEU A 669 -12.86 -0.95 -1.93
N TYR A 670 -13.88 -1.58 -2.53
CA TYR A 670 -15.06 -0.92 -3.08
C TYR A 670 -16.34 -1.48 -2.49
N ARG A 671 -17.42 -0.71 -2.55
CA ARG A 671 -18.75 -1.11 -2.04
C ARG A 671 -19.39 -2.23 -2.85
N PHE A 672 -18.94 -2.45 -4.07
CA PHE A 672 -19.55 -3.42 -4.96
C PHE A 672 -18.66 -4.65 -5.15
N GLU A 673 -19.23 -5.80 -4.84
CA GLU A 673 -18.58 -7.10 -4.96
C GLU A 673 -18.03 -7.38 -6.36
N TRP A 674 -18.78 -7.02 -7.40
CA TRP A 674 -18.35 -7.20 -8.79
C TRP A 674 -17.10 -6.37 -9.13
N TRP A 675 -16.88 -5.24 -8.45
CA TRP A 675 -15.70 -4.41 -8.68
C TRP A 675 -14.50 -5.00 -7.95
N ASN A 676 -14.65 -5.40 -6.68
CA ASN A 676 -13.58 -6.08 -5.94
C ASN A 676 -13.08 -7.34 -6.69
N LYS A 677 -14.00 -8.14 -7.27
CA LYS A 677 -13.64 -9.32 -8.08
C LYS A 677 -12.80 -9.02 -9.33
N ARG A 678 -12.83 -7.79 -9.86
CA ARG A 678 -11.99 -7.39 -11.00
C ARG A 678 -10.54 -7.09 -10.61
N ILE A 679 -10.30 -6.83 -9.34
CA ILE A 679 -8.97 -6.49 -8.81
C ILE A 679 -8.20 -7.78 -8.46
N GLY A 680 -8.93 -8.82 -8.10
CA GLY A 680 -8.38 -10.15 -7.83
C GLY A 680 -9.02 -10.76 -6.60
N ASN A 681 -8.20 -11.39 -5.76
CA ASN A 681 -8.66 -11.92 -4.48
C ASN A 681 -9.09 -10.79 -3.55
N GLN A 682 -10.04 -11.07 -2.67
CA GLN A 682 -10.44 -10.10 -1.62
C GLN A 682 -9.57 -10.23 -0.37
N TYR A 683 -8.41 -10.87 -0.48
CA TYR A 683 -7.48 -11.11 0.61
C TYR A 683 -6.09 -11.32 0.03
N GLU A 684 -5.09 -11.11 0.87
CA GLU A 684 -3.74 -11.60 0.67
C GLU A 684 -3.37 -12.41 1.92
N HIS A 685 -2.78 -13.58 1.73
CA HIS A 685 -2.24 -14.35 2.85
C HIS A 685 -0.93 -13.69 3.26
N MET A 686 -0.97 -12.92 4.35
CA MET A 686 0.20 -12.29 4.95
C MET A 686 0.51 -13.04 6.24
N LEU A 687 1.69 -13.64 6.30
CA LEU A 687 2.08 -14.47 7.43
C LEU A 687 2.33 -13.60 8.67
N GLN A 688 2.33 -14.26 9.83
CA GLN A 688 2.78 -13.66 11.07
C GLN A 688 3.86 -14.53 11.71
N THR A 689 4.90 -13.89 12.20
CA THR A 689 5.95 -14.54 12.98
C THR A 689 5.45 -14.91 14.37
N TYR A 690 5.76 -16.13 14.78
CA TYR A 690 5.51 -16.69 16.09
C TYR A 690 6.82 -17.17 16.71
N GLU A 691 6.96 -16.99 18.02
CA GLU A 691 8.15 -17.35 18.77
C GLU A 691 7.80 -18.28 19.95
N LEU A 692 8.64 -19.29 20.16
CA LEU A 692 8.57 -20.23 21.27
C LEU A 692 9.97 -20.42 21.87
N PRO A 693 10.27 -19.77 23.03
CA PRO A 693 11.58 -19.92 23.69
C PRO A 693 11.81 -21.36 24.15
N ILE A 694 12.91 -22.00 23.77
CA ILE A 694 13.14 -23.42 24.10
C ILE A 694 13.35 -23.64 25.61
N SER A 695 13.64 -22.57 26.35
CA SER A 695 13.82 -22.56 27.81
C SER A 695 12.63 -23.10 28.60
N PHE A 696 11.40 -23.08 28.05
CA PHE A 696 10.23 -23.66 28.73
C PHE A 696 10.40 -25.15 29.05
N LEU A 697 11.22 -25.88 28.27
CA LEU A 697 11.46 -27.31 28.48
C LEU A 697 12.12 -27.57 29.84
N LYS A 698 12.98 -26.66 30.32
CA LYS A 698 13.66 -26.79 31.61
C LYS A 698 12.70 -26.72 32.81
N GLU A 699 11.48 -26.21 32.63
CA GLU A 699 10.45 -26.23 33.70
C GLU A 699 10.04 -27.67 34.06
N SER A 700 10.04 -28.57 33.07
CA SER A 700 9.59 -29.96 33.22
C SER A 700 10.71 -31.00 33.09
N PHE A 701 11.80 -30.64 32.43
CA PHE A 701 12.96 -31.49 32.17
C PHE A 701 14.27 -30.75 32.48
N PRO A 702 14.63 -30.55 33.76
CA PRO A 702 15.83 -29.79 34.13
C PRO A 702 17.14 -30.39 33.60
N ASP A 703 17.19 -31.73 33.49
CA ASP A 703 18.38 -32.51 33.15
C ASP A 703 18.60 -32.70 31.64
N ILE A 704 17.65 -32.28 30.79
CA ILE A 704 17.77 -32.40 29.32
C ILE A 704 18.57 -31.21 28.78
N GLU A 705 19.64 -31.47 28.04
CA GLU A 705 20.40 -30.40 27.40
C GLU A 705 19.65 -29.82 26.19
N TYR A 706 19.83 -28.53 25.91
CA TYR A 706 19.12 -27.89 24.79
C TYR A 706 19.51 -28.51 23.44
N GLN A 707 20.76 -28.95 23.32
CA GLN A 707 21.29 -29.58 22.11
C GLN A 707 20.69 -30.98 21.85
N ASP A 708 19.97 -31.56 22.82
CA ASP A 708 19.28 -32.84 22.67
C ASP A 708 17.92 -32.71 21.97
N ILE A 709 17.45 -31.49 21.66
CA ILE A 709 16.21 -31.29 20.90
C ILE A 709 16.42 -31.74 19.45
N GLU A 710 15.64 -32.73 19.01
CA GLU A 710 15.83 -33.40 17.70
C GLU A 710 14.64 -33.20 16.74
N GLU A 711 13.46 -32.84 17.22
CA GLU A 711 12.27 -32.74 16.37
C GLU A 711 11.35 -31.58 16.77
N ILE A 712 10.82 -30.90 15.77
CA ILE A 712 9.71 -29.94 15.88
C ILE A 712 8.44 -30.64 15.40
N SER A 713 7.34 -30.49 16.12
CA SER A 713 6.04 -31.03 15.70
C SER A 713 4.94 -29.99 15.83
N PHE A 714 4.25 -29.73 14.71
CA PHE A 714 3.02 -28.96 14.64
C PHE A 714 1.84 -29.93 14.68
N GLU A 715 1.14 -29.97 15.81
CA GLU A 715 0.04 -30.89 16.07
C GLU A 715 -1.31 -30.19 15.97
N PHE A 716 -2.18 -30.74 15.14
CA PHE A 716 -3.50 -30.20 14.82
C PHE A 716 -4.60 -30.89 15.63
N ASN A 717 -4.43 -30.89 16.95
CA ASN A 717 -5.23 -31.67 17.89
C ASN A 717 -6.27 -30.87 18.70
N GLN A 718 -6.31 -29.55 18.51
CA GLN A 718 -7.18 -28.64 19.27
C GLN A 718 -8.52 -28.36 18.56
N THR A 719 -8.62 -28.70 17.27
CA THR A 719 -9.83 -28.52 16.45
C THR A 719 -10.09 -29.74 15.59
N GLU A 720 -11.36 -29.97 15.23
CA GLU A 720 -11.76 -31.09 14.37
C GLU A 720 -11.25 -30.96 12.93
N SER A 721 -11.00 -29.72 12.49
CA SER A 721 -10.51 -29.39 11.15
C SER A 721 -9.73 -28.08 11.17
N GLY A 722 -9.11 -27.74 10.05
CA GLY A 722 -8.40 -26.47 9.90
C GLY A 722 -7.56 -26.44 8.64
N LEU A 723 -7.08 -25.24 8.30
CA LEU A 723 -6.24 -25.00 7.15
C LEU A 723 -5.32 -23.82 7.44
N ILE A 724 -4.02 -24.09 7.50
CA ILE A 724 -2.99 -23.07 7.74
C ILE A 724 -1.92 -23.11 6.65
N LEU A 725 -1.13 -22.05 6.59
CA LEU A 725 0.09 -21.92 5.80
C LEU A 725 1.22 -21.69 6.80
N LEU A 726 2.34 -22.41 6.62
CA LEU A 726 3.56 -22.28 7.44
C LEU A 726 4.76 -21.97 6.54
N ASP A 727 5.69 -21.18 7.06
CA ASP A 727 6.93 -20.75 6.39
C ASP A 727 8.02 -20.48 7.44
N ASN A 728 9.28 -20.32 6.99
CA ASN A 728 10.44 -19.86 7.76
C ASN A 728 10.53 -20.50 9.15
N ILE A 729 10.48 -21.83 9.21
CA ILE A 729 10.62 -22.59 10.46
C ILE A 729 12.11 -22.69 10.76
N GLY A 730 12.56 -22.16 11.88
CA GLY A 730 13.96 -22.13 12.24
C GLY A 730 14.22 -21.68 13.66
N PHE A 731 15.49 -21.45 13.99
CA PHE A 731 15.90 -21.02 15.31
C PHE A 731 16.68 -19.72 15.22
N THR A 732 16.67 -18.98 16.32
CA THR A 732 17.39 -17.71 16.47
C THR A 732 17.86 -17.62 17.90
N THR A 733 18.94 -16.88 18.13
CA THR A 733 19.42 -16.60 19.48
C THR A 733 18.89 -15.24 19.90
N GLN A 734 18.08 -15.20 20.95
CA GLN A 734 17.60 -13.93 21.49
C GLN A 734 18.80 -13.15 22.04
N LEU A 735 19.08 -11.98 21.45
CA LEU A 735 20.14 -11.10 21.95
C LEU A 735 19.85 -10.77 23.43
N LYS A 736 20.87 -10.89 24.28
CA LYS A 736 20.76 -10.52 25.69
C LYS A 736 20.40 -9.04 25.77
N ASP A 737 19.36 -8.74 26.55
CA ASP A 737 19.20 -7.40 27.12
C ASP A 737 20.42 -7.20 28.05
N GLU A 738 21.50 -6.58 27.57
CA GLU A 738 22.64 -6.18 28.42
C GLU A 738 22.28 -4.99 29.34
#